data_AF-A0A7J8EDC3-F1
#
_entry.id   AF-A0A7J8EDC3-F1
#
_cell.length_a   1.000
_cell.length_b   1.000
_cell.length_c   1.000
_cell.angle_alpha   90.00
_cell.angle_beta   90.00
_cell.angle_gamma   90.00
#
_symmetry.space_group_name_H-M   'P 1'
#
loop_
_entity.id
_entity.type
_entity.pdbx_description
1 polymer ?
#
loop_
_entity_poly.entity_id
_entity_poly.type
_entity_poly.pdbx_seq_one_letter_code
_entity_poly.pdbx_strand_id
1 'polypeptide(L)'
;MFAKLKKKIAEETAVSQRPGGATRIPRSVSKESVASMGADSGDDFASDGSSSREDLSSQLLRRNEQIRKLEARLSDYAEQVRNLQKIKEKLEIALEKHQDSSMRKFQEQNETFQANRAKMAEELSLALARKDQEWSQKVDQLEKEKRFLTAQLQDMKNQSLNLFQRRDEMDELEGFQQQELSKVKHLLLKREESLGKMEQELEARTRELSRTQEELMTSNQMSSDLRQKLEELQRQCSTLEEQRELVTASKTGAESKITALEQKEQELQAFIQQLSIDLQKVTAETQEKETLIAHLQEKVTSLEKRLEQNLSGEEHVQELLKEKTVAEQNLEDTRQQLLAARSSQAKAIDILETRVEELEQSLQASEEKLKQSRDAVAAQEAQIQELATANQESSRAQRQVLTLQQQCTEHVHALEAQLAALETARAADQTAAERQVRDLEQENALLKESKNECERSLQHHQLELKKLKEEWSQREIVSVAMAQALEEVRKQREEFQQQAANLTSIVDEKEQSLQERTATVLQKEQEILQLKKGHDAALLQTHQLRSELQALRSLRAEESEAAARREDLLRLPGQEQGLALSVSELQVTSRAVRDPAYPLPPAEGIPNGEVGAMDLEQLQKEKQDLEQQLLERNKAIKQMQQRMLELKKTLQKELKIRPDNELFEVREKPGHEMPNMAPSVTSNADLTDAREVNFEYLKHVVLKFMSCRESEAFHLIKAVSVLLNFSQEEENMLKETLEYKMSWFGSKPAPKGSIRPSISNPRIPWS
;
A
#
# COMPACT_ATOMS: atom_id res chain seq x y z
N MET A 1 -35.14 -40.04 -9.14
CA MET A 1 -35.89 -39.94 -10.42
C MET A 1 -35.05 -40.06 -11.70
N PHE A 2 -33.71 -40.07 -11.67
CA PHE A 2 -32.89 -40.08 -12.90
C PHE A 2 -33.00 -41.32 -13.80
N ALA A 3 -33.43 -42.47 -13.29
CA ALA A 3 -33.55 -43.71 -14.08
C ALA A 3 -34.61 -43.63 -15.22
N LYS A 4 -35.67 -42.83 -15.06
CA LYS A 4 -36.75 -42.73 -16.07
C LYS A 4 -36.40 -41.84 -17.27
N LEU A 5 -35.37 -40.99 -17.18
CA LEU A 5 -34.93 -40.17 -18.32
C LEU A 5 -34.07 -40.96 -19.33
N LYS A 6 -33.18 -41.84 -18.84
CA LYS A 6 -32.29 -42.63 -19.71
C LYS A 6 -33.03 -43.57 -20.66
N LYS A 7 -34.22 -44.07 -20.31
CA LYS A 7 -35.01 -44.91 -21.23
C LYS A 7 -35.57 -44.10 -22.42
N LYS A 8 -36.08 -42.89 -22.19
CA LYS A 8 -36.77 -42.12 -23.24
C LYS A 8 -35.81 -41.58 -24.32
N ILE A 9 -34.58 -41.25 -23.94
CA ILE A 9 -33.54 -40.76 -24.88
C ILE A 9 -33.06 -41.88 -25.83
N ALA A 10 -33.18 -43.15 -25.43
CA ALA A 10 -32.78 -44.29 -26.26
C ALA A 10 -33.80 -44.68 -27.34
N GLU A 11 -35.06 -44.21 -27.23
CA GLU A 11 -36.15 -44.56 -28.16
C GLU A 11 -36.34 -43.51 -29.28
N GLU A 12 -35.79 -42.29 -29.14
CA GLU A 12 -35.89 -41.21 -30.14
C GLU A 12 -34.64 -41.04 -31.04
N THR A 13 -33.51 -41.70 -30.73
CA THR A 13 -32.26 -41.59 -31.52
C THR A 13 -32.12 -42.62 -32.66
N ALA A 14 -33.14 -43.43 -32.92
CA ALA A 14 -33.14 -44.43 -33.98
C ALA A 14 -34.14 -44.05 -35.10
N VAL A 15 -33.60 -43.87 -36.32
CA VAL A 15 -34.24 -43.49 -37.61
C VAL A 15 -34.12 -42.00 -37.98
N SER A 16 -33.09 -41.66 -38.77
CA SER A 16 -33.22 -40.95 -40.07
C SER A 16 -31.85 -40.63 -40.73
N GLN A 17 -31.24 -41.63 -41.39
CA GLN A 17 -30.18 -41.50 -42.41
C GLN A 17 -30.21 -42.79 -43.26
N ARG A 18 -30.03 -42.80 -44.59
CA ARG A 18 -29.95 -41.71 -45.60
C ARG A 18 -30.64 -42.19 -46.92
N PRO A 19 -30.27 -41.88 -48.19
CA PRO A 19 -31.28 -41.63 -49.23
C PRO A 19 -31.33 -42.66 -50.40
N GLY A 20 -32.37 -42.52 -51.23
CA GLY A 20 -32.38 -43.05 -52.60
C GLY A 20 -33.32 -44.23 -52.84
N GLY A 21 -34.20 -44.10 -53.84
CA GLY A 21 -35.14 -45.13 -54.27
C GLY A 21 -36.19 -44.53 -55.21
N ALA A 22 -36.26 -45.02 -56.45
CA ALA A 22 -37.07 -44.41 -57.51
C ALA A 22 -38.44 -45.07 -57.69
N THR A 23 -39.35 -44.35 -58.36
CA THR A 23 -40.60 -44.83 -59.00
C THR A 23 -41.66 -45.54 -58.13
N ARG A 24 -42.85 -44.95 -58.07
CA ARG A 24 -44.02 -45.45 -58.85
C ARG A 24 -45.18 -44.46 -58.90
N ILE A 25 -45.90 -44.50 -60.02
CA ILE A 25 -47.15 -43.78 -60.28
C ILE A 25 -48.33 -44.71 -59.95
N PRO A 26 -49.41 -44.25 -59.32
CA PRO A 26 -50.72 -44.88 -59.41
C PRO A 26 -51.60 -44.20 -60.48
N ARG A 27 -51.95 -44.94 -61.54
CA ARG A 27 -53.04 -44.61 -62.47
C ARG A 27 -54.16 -45.63 -62.28
N SER A 28 -55.38 -45.16 -62.08
CA SER A 28 -56.65 -45.90 -62.11
C SER A 28 -57.73 -44.85 -62.39
N VAL A 29 -58.29 -44.64 -63.59
CA VAL A 29 -58.86 -45.58 -64.58
C VAL A 29 -59.71 -46.68 -63.96
N SER A 30 -61.03 -46.43 -63.95
CA SER A 30 -62.11 -47.42 -63.88
C SER A 30 -63.17 -47.00 -64.90
N LYS A 31 -63.31 -47.75 -66.00
CA LYS A 31 -64.24 -47.42 -67.10
C LYS A 31 -64.61 -48.66 -67.94
N GLU A 32 -65.58 -49.43 -67.48
CA GLU A 32 -66.24 -50.59 -68.12
C GLU A 32 -67.39 -51.05 -67.18
N SER A 33 -68.52 -51.63 -67.57
CA SER A 33 -69.04 -52.08 -68.88
C SER A 33 -70.52 -51.65 -69.01
N VAL A 34 -71.02 -51.21 -70.18
CA VAL A 34 -71.58 -52.02 -71.30
C VAL A 34 -72.70 -53.00 -70.90
N ALA A 35 -73.95 -52.56 -71.08
CA ALA A 35 -75.18 -53.32 -71.31
C ALA A 35 -76.28 -52.30 -71.68
N SER A 36 -77.38 -52.60 -72.37
CA SER A 36 -77.74 -53.62 -73.36
C SER A 36 -79.11 -53.19 -73.94
N MET A 37 -79.66 -53.92 -74.92
CA MET A 37 -80.87 -53.57 -75.69
C MET A 37 -80.70 -52.33 -76.59
N GLY A 38 -81.21 -52.33 -77.82
CA GLY A 38 -81.93 -53.39 -78.53
C GLY A 38 -82.88 -52.74 -79.53
N ALA A 39 -82.57 -52.84 -80.83
CA ALA A 39 -83.45 -52.34 -81.88
C ALA A 39 -84.58 -53.34 -82.14
N ASP A 40 -85.71 -52.85 -82.63
CA ASP A 40 -86.56 -53.61 -83.54
C ASP A 40 -87.20 -52.68 -84.58
N SER A 41 -87.66 -53.27 -85.68
CA SER A 41 -88.20 -52.60 -86.87
C SER A 41 -89.61 -53.08 -87.18
N GLY A 42 -90.46 -52.20 -87.71
CA GLY A 42 -91.87 -52.50 -87.98
C GLY A 42 -92.45 -51.57 -89.04
N ASP A 43 -92.03 -51.79 -90.30
CA ASP A 43 -92.69 -51.20 -91.47
C ASP A 43 -93.84 -52.11 -91.89
N ASP A 44 -95.02 -51.53 -92.13
CA ASP A 44 -96.20 -52.28 -92.59
C ASP A 44 -97.15 -51.35 -93.36
N PHE A 45 -96.77 -51.00 -94.59
CA PHE A 45 -97.65 -50.32 -95.55
C PHE A 45 -98.08 -51.32 -96.62
N ALA A 46 -99.35 -51.73 -96.57
CA ALA A 46 -99.91 -52.72 -97.48
C ALA A 46 -99.79 -52.29 -98.95
N SER A 47 -99.32 -53.20 -99.80
CA SER A 47 -99.14 -52.99 -101.23
C SER A 47 -100.34 -53.50 -102.03
N ASP A 48 -101.29 -52.62 -102.28
CA ASP A 48 -102.22 -52.67 -103.41
C ASP A 48 -102.40 -51.24 -103.95
N GLY A 49 -102.59 -50.99 -105.24
CA GLY A 49 -102.71 -51.92 -106.36
C GLY A 49 -103.33 -51.15 -107.52
N SER A 50 -102.66 -51.08 -108.67
CA SER A 50 -103.00 -50.23 -109.83
C SER A 50 -103.07 -48.70 -109.56
N SER A 51 -101.97 -48.00 -109.81
CA SER A 51 -102.01 -46.67 -110.44
C SER A 51 -100.90 -46.54 -111.49
N SER A 52 -101.01 -45.54 -112.37
CA SER A 52 -100.13 -45.35 -113.52
C SER A 52 -98.75 -44.78 -113.13
N ARG A 53 -97.86 -44.73 -114.13
CA ARG A 53 -96.45 -44.34 -114.01
C ARG A 53 -96.22 -42.97 -113.35
N GLU A 54 -97.15 -42.03 -113.53
CA GLU A 54 -97.12 -40.68 -112.92
C GLU A 54 -97.29 -40.67 -111.39
N ASP A 55 -98.10 -41.58 -110.82
CA ASP A 55 -98.45 -41.51 -109.38
C ASP A 55 -97.33 -41.99 -108.47
N LEU A 56 -96.62 -43.05 -108.86
CA LEU A 56 -95.41 -43.52 -108.17
C LEU A 56 -94.33 -42.42 -108.11
N SER A 57 -94.19 -41.65 -109.20
CA SER A 57 -93.30 -40.49 -109.24
C SER A 57 -93.70 -39.41 -108.23
N SER A 58 -95.00 -39.15 -108.11
CA SER A 58 -95.56 -38.17 -107.17
C SER A 58 -95.39 -38.59 -105.70
N GLN A 59 -95.55 -39.88 -105.38
CA GLN A 59 -95.28 -40.41 -104.05
C GLN A 59 -93.78 -40.39 -103.71
N LEU A 60 -92.90 -40.77 -104.65
CA LEU A 60 -91.45 -40.63 -104.51
C LEU A 60 -91.04 -39.18 -104.29
N LEU A 61 -91.63 -38.22 -105.00
CA LEU A 61 -91.34 -36.80 -104.80
C LEU A 61 -91.71 -36.34 -103.38
N ARG A 62 -92.88 -36.78 -102.86
CA ARG A 62 -93.31 -36.49 -101.48
C ARG A 62 -92.43 -37.16 -100.42
N ARG A 63 -92.02 -38.42 -100.60
CA ARG A 63 -91.07 -39.08 -99.68
C ARG A 63 -89.68 -38.43 -99.74
N ASN A 64 -89.17 -38.06 -100.92
CA ASN A 64 -87.92 -37.30 -101.06
C ASN A 64 -88.00 -35.90 -100.42
N GLU A 65 -89.17 -35.26 -100.43
CA GLU A 65 -89.42 -33.99 -99.75
C GLU A 65 -89.50 -34.15 -98.21
N GLN A 66 -90.06 -35.26 -97.72
CA GLN A 66 -90.04 -35.61 -96.30
C GLN A 66 -88.62 -35.98 -95.82
N ILE A 67 -87.88 -36.76 -96.61
CA ILE A 67 -86.47 -37.10 -96.38
C ILE A 67 -85.64 -35.82 -96.29
N ARG A 68 -85.71 -34.91 -97.27
CA ARG A 68 -84.99 -33.61 -97.19
C ARG A 68 -85.35 -32.75 -95.98
N LYS A 69 -86.58 -32.87 -95.45
CA LYS A 69 -87.00 -32.20 -94.20
C LYS A 69 -86.48 -32.89 -92.94
N LEU A 70 -86.31 -34.21 -92.96
CA LEU A 70 -85.68 -34.97 -91.88
C LEU A 70 -84.15 -34.79 -91.90
N GLU A 71 -83.52 -34.76 -93.07
CA GLU A 71 -82.10 -34.43 -93.28
C GLU A 71 -81.78 -33.00 -92.80
N ALA A 72 -82.63 -32.01 -93.14
CA ALA A 72 -82.50 -30.65 -92.61
C ALA A 72 -82.57 -30.63 -91.08
N ARG A 73 -83.58 -31.28 -90.48
CA ARG A 73 -83.70 -31.39 -89.01
C ARG A 73 -82.52 -32.14 -88.37
N LEU A 74 -82.00 -33.19 -89.01
CA LEU A 74 -80.81 -33.90 -88.55
C LEU A 74 -79.56 -33.01 -88.62
N SER A 75 -79.44 -32.18 -89.66
CA SER A 75 -78.40 -31.15 -89.76
C SER A 75 -78.54 -30.10 -88.65
N ASP A 76 -79.75 -29.60 -88.38
CA ASP A 76 -80.05 -28.66 -87.31
C ASP A 76 -79.73 -29.26 -85.92
N TYR A 77 -80.10 -30.51 -85.67
CA TYR A 77 -79.74 -31.20 -84.42
C TYR A 77 -78.23 -31.46 -84.33
N ALA A 78 -77.56 -31.83 -85.42
CA ALA A 78 -76.10 -31.97 -85.44
C ALA A 78 -75.38 -30.61 -85.25
N GLU A 79 -75.98 -29.50 -85.68
CA GLU A 79 -75.52 -28.12 -85.42
C GLU A 79 -75.71 -27.76 -83.94
N GLN A 80 -76.89 -28.04 -83.38
CA GLN A 80 -77.18 -27.86 -81.95
C GLN A 80 -76.22 -28.67 -81.08
N VAL A 81 -75.97 -29.94 -81.40
CA VAL A 81 -74.99 -30.80 -80.68
C VAL A 81 -73.58 -30.24 -80.81
N ARG A 82 -73.13 -29.82 -82.02
CA ARG A 82 -71.83 -29.15 -82.21
C ARG A 82 -71.72 -27.85 -81.40
N ASN A 83 -72.79 -27.09 -81.26
CA ASN A 83 -72.78 -25.83 -80.51
C ASN A 83 -72.86 -26.05 -78.99
N LEU A 84 -73.65 -27.02 -78.52
CA LEU A 84 -73.66 -27.47 -77.12
C LEU A 84 -72.29 -28.03 -76.70
N GLN A 85 -71.62 -28.80 -77.57
CA GLN A 85 -70.27 -29.30 -77.32
C GLN A 85 -69.25 -28.16 -77.22
N LYS A 86 -69.28 -27.16 -78.11
CA LYS A 86 -68.44 -25.95 -77.99
C LYS A 86 -68.73 -25.12 -76.74
N ILE A 87 -69.99 -25.08 -76.28
CA ILE A 87 -70.37 -24.39 -75.03
C ILE A 87 -69.83 -25.17 -73.83
N LYS A 88 -69.97 -26.49 -73.82
CA LYS A 88 -69.41 -27.38 -72.82
C LYS A 88 -67.89 -27.22 -72.72
N GLU A 89 -67.16 -27.30 -73.83
CA GLU A 89 -65.71 -27.11 -73.88
C GLU A 89 -65.27 -25.75 -73.31
N LYS A 90 -66.01 -24.68 -73.63
CA LYS A 90 -65.75 -23.34 -73.06
C LYS A 90 -66.01 -23.29 -71.54
N LEU A 91 -67.03 -23.99 -71.05
CA LEU A 91 -67.34 -24.08 -69.62
C LEU A 91 -66.33 -24.96 -68.88
N GLU A 92 -65.85 -26.05 -69.49
CA GLU A 92 -64.78 -26.89 -68.96
C GLU A 92 -63.46 -26.10 -68.86
N ILE A 93 -63.06 -25.36 -69.91
CA ILE A 93 -61.88 -24.48 -69.88
C ILE A 93 -62.04 -23.33 -68.87
N ALA A 94 -63.25 -22.78 -68.70
CA ALA A 94 -63.50 -21.74 -67.71
C ALA A 94 -63.44 -22.28 -66.27
N LEU A 95 -63.99 -23.48 -66.03
CA LEU A 95 -63.94 -24.17 -64.75
C LEU A 95 -62.51 -24.58 -64.39
N GLU A 96 -61.75 -25.14 -65.34
CA GLU A 96 -60.34 -25.46 -65.20
C GLU A 96 -59.54 -24.22 -64.81
N LYS A 97 -59.64 -23.12 -65.58
CA LYS A 97 -58.98 -21.84 -65.26
C LYS A 97 -59.39 -21.26 -63.89
N HIS A 98 -60.64 -21.44 -63.48
CA HIS A 98 -61.10 -21.01 -62.16
C HIS A 98 -60.48 -21.87 -61.03
N GLN A 99 -60.44 -23.20 -61.22
CA GLN A 99 -59.78 -24.13 -60.29
C GLN A 99 -58.28 -23.84 -60.21
N ASP A 100 -57.61 -23.63 -61.34
CA ASP A 100 -56.19 -23.26 -61.45
C ASP A 100 -55.86 -21.96 -60.72
N SER A 101 -56.72 -20.93 -60.90
CA SER A 101 -56.60 -19.63 -60.22
C SER A 101 -56.85 -19.74 -58.71
N SER A 102 -57.81 -20.57 -58.30
CA SER A 102 -58.08 -20.86 -56.88
C SER A 102 -56.91 -21.61 -56.22
N MET A 103 -56.38 -22.63 -56.90
CA MET A 103 -55.22 -23.41 -56.43
C MET A 103 -53.97 -22.55 -56.33
N ARG A 104 -53.70 -21.67 -57.30
CA ARG A 104 -52.57 -20.73 -57.24
C ARG A 104 -52.72 -19.72 -56.11
N LYS A 105 -53.90 -19.12 -55.91
CA LYS A 105 -54.14 -18.24 -54.74
C LYS A 105 -53.95 -18.96 -53.41
N PHE A 106 -54.38 -20.22 -53.31
CA PHE A 106 -54.16 -21.03 -52.11
C PHE A 106 -52.67 -21.37 -51.90
N GLN A 107 -51.92 -21.62 -52.98
CA GLN A 107 -50.47 -21.81 -52.94
C GLN A 107 -49.75 -20.52 -52.51
N GLU A 108 -50.06 -19.38 -53.12
CA GLU A 108 -49.52 -18.06 -52.77
C GLU A 108 -49.80 -17.69 -51.30
N GLN A 109 -51.01 -17.98 -50.80
CA GLN A 109 -51.35 -17.82 -49.37
C GLN A 109 -50.53 -18.76 -48.48
N ASN A 110 -50.43 -20.04 -48.83
CA ASN A 110 -49.64 -21.02 -48.08
C ASN A 110 -48.13 -20.66 -48.05
N GLU A 111 -47.58 -20.21 -49.18
CA GLU A 111 -46.20 -19.76 -49.30
C GLU A 111 -45.94 -18.49 -48.48
N THR A 112 -46.83 -17.50 -48.52
CA THR A 112 -46.71 -16.29 -47.69
C THR A 112 -46.88 -16.59 -46.19
N PHE A 113 -47.78 -17.48 -45.79
CA PHE A 113 -47.86 -17.97 -44.40
C PHE A 113 -46.58 -18.70 -43.97
N GLN A 114 -46.01 -19.57 -44.81
CA GLN A 114 -44.75 -20.26 -44.50
C GLN A 114 -43.56 -19.31 -44.44
N ALA A 115 -43.45 -18.34 -45.35
CA ALA A 115 -42.42 -17.31 -45.35
C ALA A 115 -42.51 -16.40 -44.10
N ASN A 116 -43.72 -16.01 -43.71
CA ASN A 116 -43.94 -15.21 -42.49
C ASN A 116 -43.60 -16.04 -41.23
N ARG A 117 -43.94 -17.33 -41.20
CA ARG A 117 -43.54 -18.24 -40.10
C ARG A 117 -42.03 -18.45 -40.03
N ALA A 118 -41.35 -18.52 -41.18
CA ALA A 118 -39.89 -18.60 -41.25
C ALA A 118 -39.23 -17.31 -40.73
N LYS A 119 -39.67 -16.14 -41.18
CA LYS A 119 -39.20 -14.84 -40.69
C LYS A 119 -39.34 -14.70 -39.17
N MET A 120 -40.51 -15.02 -38.60
CA MET A 120 -40.70 -14.98 -37.14
C MET A 120 -39.75 -15.94 -36.40
N ALA A 121 -39.46 -17.12 -36.95
CA ALA A 121 -38.50 -18.05 -36.37
C ALA A 121 -37.05 -17.52 -36.46
N GLU A 122 -36.67 -16.90 -37.58
CA GLU A 122 -35.37 -16.25 -37.77
C GLU A 122 -35.19 -15.06 -36.83
N GLU A 123 -36.19 -14.17 -36.73
CA GLU A 123 -36.21 -13.02 -35.82
C GLU A 123 -36.10 -13.43 -34.35
N LEU A 124 -36.84 -14.46 -33.92
CA LEU A 124 -36.69 -15.06 -32.58
C LEU A 124 -35.30 -15.65 -32.37
N SER A 125 -34.71 -16.33 -33.37
CA SER A 125 -33.36 -16.88 -33.26
C SER A 125 -32.29 -15.79 -33.14
N LEU A 126 -32.46 -14.67 -33.85
CA LEU A 126 -31.58 -13.49 -33.78
C LEU A 126 -31.74 -12.75 -32.44
N ALA A 127 -32.96 -12.66 -31.90
CA ALA A 127 -33.21 -12.10 -30.58
C ALA A 127 -32.56 -12.92 -29.46
N LEU A 128 -32.62 -14.25 -29.55
CA LEU A 128 -31.93 -15.16 -28.62
C LEU A 128 -30.40 -15.02 -28.75
N ALA A 129 -29.85 -15.09 -29.97
CA ALA A 129 -28.41 -14.95 -30.20
C ALA A 129 -27.83 -13.61 -29.69
N ARG A 130 -28.58 -12.50 -29.87
CA ARG A 130 -28.23 -11.19 -29.28
C ARG A 130 -28.24 -11.23 -27.75
N LYS A 131 -29.21 -11.92 -27.13
CA LYS A 131 -29.26 -12.06 -25.66
C LYS A 131 -28.14 -12.94 -25.12
N ASP A 132 -27.79 -14.01 -25.79
CA ASP A 132 -26.65 -14.85 -25.41
C ASP A 132 -25.33 -14.08 -25.55
N GLN A 133 -25.18 -13.22 -26.57
CA GLN A 133 -24.05 -12.30 -26.71
C GLN A 133 -23.99 -11.26 -25.59
N GLU A 134 -25.12 -10.63 -25.24
CA GLU A 134 -25.21 -9.72 -24.08
C GLU A 134 -24.83 -10.40 -22.76
N TRP A 135 -25.23 -11.66 -22.57
CA TRP A 135 -24.88 -12.43 -21.37
C TRP A 135 -23.40 -12.82 -21.36
N SER A 136 -22.82 -13.24 -22.49
CA SER A 136 -21.38 -13.51 -22.60
C SER A 136 -20.58 -12.27 -22.21
N GLN A 137 -20.87 -11.11 -22.79
CA GLN A 137 -20.15 -9.85 -22.49
C GLN A 137 -20.24 -9.45 -21.01
N LYS A 138 -21.39 -9.71 -20.36
CA LYS A 138 -21.56 -9.49 -18.91
C LYS A 138 -20.74 -10.47 -18.07
N VAL A 139 -20.65 -11.74 -18.48
CA VAL A 139 -19.78 -12.74 -17.83
C VAL A 139 -18.30 -12.37 -18.02
N ASP A 140 -17.88 -12.02 -19.23
CA ASP A 140 -16.52 -11.57 -19.54
C ASP A 140 -16.10 -10.35 -18.71
N GLN A 141 -17.03 -9.42 -18.47
CA GLN A 141 -16.80 -8.25 -17.63
C GLN A 141 -16.70 -8.61 -16.14
N LEU A 142 -17.64 -9.38 -15.61
CA LEU A 142 -17.61 -9.87 -14.22
C LEU A 142 -16.38 -10.74 -13.94
N GLU A 143 -15.89 -11.49 -14.92
CA GLU A 143 -14.63 -12.23 -14.80
C GLU A 143 -13.42 -11.31 -14.73
N LYS A 144 -13.34 -10.24 -15.52
CA LYS A 144 -12.26 -9.24 -15.42
C LYS A 144 -12.26 -8.57 -14.04
N GLU A 145 -13.43 -8.15 -13.57
CA GLU A 145 -13.61 -7.54 -12.24
C GLU A 145 -13.21 -8.52 -11.13
N LYS A 146 -13.65 -9.79 -11.21
CA LYS A 146 -13.23 -10.85 -10.28
C LYS A 146 -11.71 -11.05 -10.28
N ARG A 147 -11.07 -11.10 -11.45
CA ARG A 147 -9.60 -11.24 -11.57
C ARG A 147 -8.88 -10.04 -10.96
N PHE A 148 -9.33 -8.82 -11.24
CA PHE A 148 -8.78 -7.58 -10.68
C PHE A 148 -8.89 -7.54 -9.15
N LEU A 149 -10.08 -7.80 -8.59
CA LEU A 149 -10.30 -7.84 -7.14
C LEU A 149 -9.50 -8.95 -6.45
N THR A 150 -9.33 -10.11 -7.11
CA THR A 150 -8.49 -11.20 -6.59
C THR A 150 -7.01 -10.82 -6.57
N ALA A 151 -6.51 -10.15 -7.61
CA ALA A 151 -5.14 -9.63 -7.64
C ALA A 151 -4.91 -8.57 -6.54
N GLN A 152 -5.79 -7.57 -6.45
CA GLN A 152 -5.72 -6.53 -5.41
C GLN A 152 -5.77 -7.10 -3.99
N LEU A 153 -6.59 -8.13 -3.74
CA LEU A 153 -6.61 -8.82 -2.44
C LEU A 153 -5.31 -9.57 -2.15
N GLN A 154 -4.73 -10.23 -3.15
CA GLN A 154 -3.43 -10.89 -3.02
C GLN A 154 -2.29 -9.89 -2.81
N ASP A 155 -2.32 -8.73 -3.48
CA ASP A 155 -1.33 -7.66 -3.30
C ASP A 155 -1.43 -7.04 -1.91
N MET A 156 -2.63 -6.73 -1.42
CA MET A 156 -2.85 -6.28 -0.04
C MET A 156 -2.37 -7.33 1.00
N LYS A 157 -2.55 -8.62 0.71
CA LYS A 157 -2.04 -9.71 1.55
C LYS A 157 -0.51 -9.80 1.52
N ASN A 158 0.10 -9.63 0.34
CA ASN A 158 1.55 -9.59 0.17
C ASN A 158 2.16 -8.38 0.92
N GLN A 159 1.54 -7.20 0.80
CA GLN A 159 1.95 -5.98 1.52
C GLN A 159 1.84 -6.18 3.04
N SER A 160 0.73 -6.75 3.53
CA SER A 160 0.55 -7.07 4.96
C SER A 160 1.64 -8.04 5.47
N LEU A 161 2.01 -9.06 4.69
CA LEU A 161 3.09 -9.98 5.04
C LEU A 161 4.47 -9.28 5.08
N ASN A 162 4.77 -8.41 4.10
CA ASN A 162 6.01 -7.62 4.09
C ASN A 162 6.08 -6.64 5.28
N LEU A 163 4.95 -6.04 5.68
CA LEU A 163 4.87 -5.17 6.84
C LEU A 163 5.04 -5.93 8.17
N PHE A 164 4.60 -7.19 8.22
CA PHE A 164 4.85 -8.07 9.36
C PHE A 164 6.34 -8.44 9.45
N GLN A 165 6.93 -8.92 8.36
CA GLN A 165 8.37 -9.26 8.28
C GLN A 165 9.26 -8.07 8.66
N ARG A 166 8.97 -6.87 8.14
CA ARG A 166 9.69 -5.64 8.52
C ARG A 166 9.50 -5.22 9.97
N ARG A 167 8.43 -5.65 10.64
CA ARG A 167 8.26 -5.47 12.08
C ARG A 167 9.09 -6.48 12.85
N ASP A 168 9.08 -7.75 12.47
CA ASP A 168 9.94 -8.77 13.08
C ASP A 168 11.43 -8.37 12.98
N GLU A 169 11.88 -7.94 11.78
CA GLU A 169 13.23 -7.39 11.54
C GLU A 169 13.54 -6.16 12.43
N MET A 170 12.56 -5.29 12.67
CA MET A 170 12.71 -4.10 13.50
C MET A 170 12.77 -4.45 15.00
N ASP A 171 11.91 -5.35 15.48
CA ASP A 171 11.92 -5.86 16.86
C ASP A 171 13.24 -6.61 17.16
N GLU A 172 13.80 -7.35 16.19
CA GLU A 172 15.15 -7.95 16.30
C GLU A 172 16.25 -6.87 16.39
N LEU A 173 16.21 -5.84 15.53
CA LEU A 173 17.17 -4.73 15.55
C LEU A 173 17.09 -3.90 16.85
N GLU A 174 15.89 -3.65 17.39
CA GLU A 174 15.71 -3.04 18.72
C GLU A 174 16.30 -3.93 19.82
N GLY A 175 16.13 -5.26 19.72
CA GLY A 175 16.77 -6.23 20.62
C GLY A 175 18.30 -6.15 20.60
N PHE A 176 18.92 -6.08 19.42
CA PHE A 176 20.37 -5.90 19.28
C PHE A 176 20.84 -4.54 19.81
N GLN A 177 20.13 -3.44 19.50
CA GLN A 177 20.44 -2.11 20.02
C GLN A 177 20.38 -2.07 21.55
N GLN A 178 19.35 -2.66 22.16
CA GLN A 178 19.22 -2.73 23.61
C GLN A 178 20.32 -3.60 24.25
N GLN A 179 20.80 -4.63 23.55
CA GLN A 179 21.96 -5.43 23.98
C GLN A 179 23.26 -4.60 23.95
N GLU A 180 23.52 -3.86 22.87
CA GLU A 180 24.71 -3.00 22.77
C GLU A 180 24.67 -1.83 23.75
N LEU A 181 23.52 -1.17 23.94
CA LEU A 181 23.33 -0.16 25.00
C LEU A 181 23.62 -0.75 26.39
N SER A 182 23.22 -1.99 26.65
CA SER A 182 23.51 -2.68 27.91
C SER A 182 25.01 -3.01 28.08
N LYS A 183 25.69 -3.44 26.99
CA LYS A 183 27.15 -3.66 26.96
C LYS A 183 27.92 -2.36 27.21
N VAL A 184 27.56 -1.28 26.51
CA VAL A 184 28.15 0.06 26.67
C VAL A 184 27.91 0.59 28.08
N LYS A 185 26.70 0.46 28.63
CA LYS A 185 26.40 0.86 30.02
C LYS A 185 27.25 0.10 31.04
N HIS A 186 27.45 -1.21 30.88
CA HIS A 186 28.35 -1.98 31.76
C HIS A 186 29.81 -1.54 31.61
N LEU A 187 30.28 -1.30 30.38
CA LEU A 187 31.63 -0.81 30.10
C LEU A 187 31.89 0.57 30.72
N LEU A 188 30.94 1.51 30.59
CA LEU A 188 31.02 2.84 31.20
C LEU A 188 31.05 2.75 32.72
N LEU A 189 30.11 2.04 33.34
CA LEU A 189 30.04 1.89 34.80
C LEU A 189 31.32 1.23 35.36
N LYS A 190 31.86 0.23 34.67
CA LYS A 190 33.16 -0.39 35.03
C LYS A 190 34.36 0.56 34.85
N ARG A 191 34.29 1.49 33.90
CA ARG A 191 35.31 2.54 33.71
C ARG A 191 35.20 3.60 34.81
N GLU A 192 34.00 4.06 35.15
CA GLU A 192 33.73 4.96 36.27
C GLU A 192 34.22 4.37 37.59
N GLU A 193 33.93 3.10 37.88
CA GLU A 193 34.49 2.37 39.03
C GLU A 193 36.02 2.33 39.05
N SER A 194 36.66 2.18 37.88
CA SER A 194 38.14 2.15 37.80
C SER A 194 38.76 3.55 37.94
N LEU A 195 38.06 4.58 37.48
CA LEU A 195 38.49 5.97 37.57
C LEU A 195 38.36 6.47 39.01
N GLY A 196 37.24 6.22 39.69
CA GLY A 196 37.07 6.57 41.10
C GLY A 196 38.06 5.88 42.04
N LYS A 197 38.55 4.67 41.69
CA LYS A 197 39.66 4.01 42.41
C LYS A 197 40.99 4.73 42.18
N MET A 198 41.32 5.09 40.94
CA MET A 198 42.51 5.89 40.60
C MET A 198 42.48 7.28 41.25
N GLU A 199 41.32 7.92 41.35
CA GLU A 199 41.15 9.20 42.06
C GLU A 199 41.38 9.05 43.56
N GLN A 200 40.85 7.99 44.19
CA GLN A 200 41.11 7.69 45.61
C GLN A 200 42.59 7.37 45.89
N GLU A 201 43.26 6.66 44.99
CA GLU A 201 44.71 6.39 45.06
C GLU A 201 45.52 7.66 44.87
N LEU A 202 45.17 8.53 43.91
CA LEU A 202 45.83 9.81 43.67
C LEU A 202 45.65 10.77 44.86
N GLU A 203 44.45 10.86 45.43
CA GLU A 203 44.21 11.66 46.64
C GLU A 203 44.97 11.08 47.84
N ALA A 204 45.08 9.74 47.95
CA ALA A 204 45.91 9.10 48.97
C ALA A 204 47.40 9.46 48.80
N ARG A 205 47.95 9.37 47.59
CA ARG A 205 49.33 9.80 47.30
C ARG A 205 49.54 11.30 47.55
N THR A 206 48.55 12.13 47.27
CA THR A 206 48.61 13.57 47.57
C THR A 206 48.64 13.83 49.08
N ARG A 207 47.83 13.10 49.85
CA ARG A 207 47.81 13.14 51.33
C ARG A 207 49.04 12.51 51.99
N GLU A 208 49.75 11.61 51.29
CA GLU A 208 51.08 11.12 51.71
C GLU A 208 52.17 12.16 51.42
N LEU A 209 52.17 12.74 50.22
CA LEU A 209 53.16 13.73 49.80
C LEU A 209 53.11 15.00 50.66
N SER A 210 51.92 15.47 51.05
CA SER A 210 51.82 16.64 51.94
C SER A 210 52.43 16.35 53.32
N ARG A 211 52.24 15.14 53.87
CA ARG A 211 52.86 14.73 55.14
C ARG A 211 54.38 14.64 55.03
N THR A 212 54.91 14.02 53.99
CA THR A 212 56.38 13.95 53.81
C THR A 212 57.00 15.33 53.56
N GLN A 213 56.24 16.28 52.99
CA GLN A 213 56.63 17.68 52.87
C GLN A 213 56.60 18.41 54.23
N GLU A 214 55.61 18.17 55.09
CA GLU A 214 55.56 18.68 56.48
C GLU A 214 56.70 18.11 57.35
N GLU A 215 56.98 16.80 57.22
CA GLU A 215 58.11 16.11 57.85
C GLU A 215 59.46 16.66 57.36
N LEU A 216 59.60 16.92 56.06
CA LEU A 216 60.79 17.56 55.49
C LEU A 216 60.96 19.00 55.97
N MET A 217 59.89 19.78 56.08
CA MET A 217 59.93 21.16 56.59
C MET A 217 60.33 21.21 58.07
N THR A 218 59.78 20.33 58.90
CA THR A 218 60.16 20.23 60.32
C THR A 218 61.59 19.69 60.51
N SER A 219 62.02 18.73 59.69
CA SER A 219 63.42 18.26 59.66
C SER A 219 64.40 19.37 59.23
N ASN A 220 64.05 20.15 58.22
CA ASN A 220 64.84 21.31 57.79
C ASN A 220 64.93 22.39 58.88
N GLN A 221 63.84 22.66 59.61
CA GLN A 221 63.86 23.58 60.75
C GLN A 221 64.81 23.07 61.86
N MET A 222 64.68 21.80 62.28
CA MET A 222 65.59 21.21 63.26
C MET A 222 67.05 21.24 62.79
N SER A 223 67.31 21.03 61.49
CA SER A 223 68.64 21.14 60.89
C SER A 223 69.17 22.58 60.88
N SER A 224 68.30 23.59 60.81
CA SER A 224 68.65 25.01 60.95
C SER A 224 68.98 25.35 62.41
N ASP A 225 68.14 24.92 63.35
CA ASP A 225 68.33 25.14 64.79
C ASP A 225 69.63 24.49 65.31
N LEU A 226 69.97 23.31 64.78
CA LEU A 226 71.22 22.61 65.08
C LEU A 226 72.44 23.30 64.45
N ARG A 227 72.31 23.86 63.24
CA ARG A 227 73.38 24.67 62.61
C ARG A 227 73.65 25.95 63.40
N GLN A 228 72.61 26.67 63.82
CA GLN A 228 72.76 27.86 64.66
C GLN A 228 73.47 27.55 65.99
N LYS A 229 73.13 26.43 66.63
CA LYS A 229 73.82 25.96 67.86
C LYS A 229 75.28 25.56 67.59
N LEU A 230 75.58 24.97 66.45
CA LEU A 230 76.96 24.66 66.03
C LEU A 230 77.77 25.93 65.79
N GLU A 231 77.21 26.94 65.13
CA GLU A 231 77.85 28.25 64.95
C GLU A 231 78.10 28.96 66.29
N GLU A 232 77.13 28.92 67.20
CA GLU A 232 77.28 29.50 68.54
C GLU A 232 78.36 28.78 69.37
N LEU A 233 78.37 27.44 69.38
CA LEU A 233 79.44 26.65 70.00
C LEU A 233 80.80 26.91 69.34
N GLN A 234 80.86 27.06 68.02
CA GLN A 234 82.10 27.37 67.32
C GLN A 234 82.65 28.75 67.71
N ARG A 235 81.79 29.76 67.86
CA ARG A 235 82.20 31.08 68.41
C ARG A 235 82.68 30.99 69.86
N GLN A 236 82.06 30.15 70.68
CA GLN A 236 82.51 29.90 72.05
C GLN A 236 83.89 29.21 72.05
N CYS A 237 84.11 28.21 71.19
CA CYS A 237 85.42 27.60 71.00
C CYS A 237 86.46 28.64 70.58
N SER A 238 86.21 29.45 69.54
CA SER A 238 87.17 30.47 69.09
C SER A 238 87.51 31.49 70.18
N THR A 239 86.54 31.97 70.97
CA THR A 239 86.85 32.91 72.08
C THR A 239 87.60 32.24 73.25
N LEU A 240 87.41 30.94 73.48
CA LEU A 240 88.22 30.16 74.42
C LEU A 240 89.64 29.90 73.88
N GLU A 241 89.82 29.77 72.56
CA GLU A 241 91.13 29.65 71.93
C GLU A 241 91.89 30.99 71.95
N GLU A 242 91.23 32.12 71.66
CA GLU A 242 91.78 33.47 71.85
C GLU A 242 92.24 33.70 73.31
N GLN A 243 91.42 33.30 74.29
CA GLN A 243 91.78 33.37 75.71
C GLN A 243 92.97 32.44 76.05
N ARG A 244 92.99 31.21 75.53
CA ARG A 244 94.10 30.27 75.67
C ARG A 244 95.39 30.87 75.11
N GLU A 245 95.33 31.46 73.92
CA GLU A 245 96.48 32.09 73.26
C GLU A 245 97.00 33.28 74.06
N LEU A 246 96.12 34.17 74.53
CA LEU A 246 96.50 35.29 75.41
C LEU A 246 97.17 34.81 76.71
N VAL A 247 96.66 33.73 77.32
CA VAL A 247 97.26 33.12 78.51
C VAL A 247 98.61 32.46 78.17
N THR A 248 98.75 31.79 77.03
CA THR A 248 100.06 31.23 76.61
C THR A 248 101.07 32.30 76.29
N ALA A 249 100.69 33.40 75.63
CA ALA A 249 101.57 34.54 75.36
C ALA A 249 102.03 35.24 76.64
N SER A 250 101.13 35.37 77.62
CA SER A 250 101.47 35.84 78.97
C SER A 250 102.44 34.89 79.68
N LYS A 251 102.20 33.57 79.60
CA LYS A 251 103.06 32.52 80.17
C LYS A 251 104.46 32.53 79.52
N THR A 252 104.56 32.53 78.19
CA THR A 252 105.86 32.61 77.50
C THR A 252 106.57 33.94 77.76
N GLY A 253 105.83 35.04 77.94
CA GLY A 253 106.36 36.33 78.36
C GLY A 253 106.86 36.35 79.81
N ALA A 254 106.31 35.51 80.69
CA ALA A 254 106.82 35.27 82.04
C ALA A 254 108.05 34.34 82.02
N GLU A 255 108.01 33.25 81.26
CA GLU A 255 109.14 32.34 81.06
C GLU A 255 110.35 33.07 80.46
N SER A 256 110.14 33.97 79.48
CA SER A 256 111.18 34.84 78.92
C SER A 256 111.82 35.77 79.97
N LYS A 257 111.04 36.21 80.97
CA LYS A 257 111.55 37.02 82.08
C LYS A 257 112.29 36.17 83.10
N ILE A 258 111.82 34.95 83.37
CA ILE A 258 112.50 33.98 84.24
C ILE A 258 113.88 33.65 83.65
N THR A 259 113.95 33.27 82.37
CA THR A 259 115.25 32.97 81.71
C THR A 259 116.18 34.18 81.65
N ALA A 260 115.66 35.40 81.53
CA ALA A 260 116.47 36.61 81.61
C ALA A 260 116.97 36.91 83.04
N LEU A 261 116.23 36.52 84.07
CA LEU A 261 116.67 36.59 85.47
C LEU A 261 117.68 35.49 85.80
N GLU A 262 117.49 34.26 85.31
CA GLU A 262 118.45 33.15 85.42
C GLU A 262 119.79 33.50 84.74
N GLN A 263 119.76 34.17 83.58
CA GLN A 263 120.98 34.70 82.95
C GLN A 263 121.67 35.77 83.82
N LYS A 264 120.90 36.64 84.50
CA LYS A 264 121.47 37.63 85.42
C LYS A 264 122.02 37.00 86.71
N GLU A 265 121.40 35.93 87.18
CA GLU A 265 121.94 35.11 88.28
C GLU A 265 123.26 34.45 87.89
N GLN A 266 123.34 33.88 86.68
CA GLN A 266 124.59 33.30 86.14
C GLN A 266 125.70 34.35 85.95
N GLU A 267 125.38 35.55 85.43
CA GLU A 267 126.33 36.67 85.36
C GLU A 267 126.87 37.07 86.74
N LEU A 268 125.98 37.21 87.73
CA LEU A 268 126.36 37.54 89.11
C LEU A 268 127.18 36.42 89.75
N GLN A 269 126.86 35.16 89.49
CA GLN A 269 127.59 34.01 90.03
C GLN A 269 128.98 33.87 89.39
N ALA A 270 129.12 34.16 88.10
CA ALA A 270 130.42 34.28 87.43
C ALA A 270 131.25 35.45 88.00
N PHE A 271 130.61 36.59 88.30
CA PHE A 271 131.27 37.73 88.96
C PHE A 271 131.75 37.38 90.39
N ILE A 272 130.96 36.61 91.15
CA ILE A 272 131.36 36.09 92.47
C ILE A 272 132.54 35.10 92.36
N GLN A 273 132.54 34.23 91.34
CA GLN A 273 133.67 33.33 91.08
C GLN A 273 134.94 34.11 90.73
N GLN A 274 134.84 35.14 89.88
CA GLN A 274 135.97 36.02 89.55
C GLN A 274 136.51 36.74 90.80
N LEU A 275 135.64 37.33 91.63
CA LEU A 275 136.05 37.94 92.90
C LEU A 275 136.76 36.94 93.84
N SER A 276 136.34 35.68 93.82
CA SER A 276 136.96 34.62 94.63
C SER A 276 138.36 34.25 94.13
N ILE A 277 138.58 34.26 92.81
CA ILE A 277 139.90 34.06 92.19
C ILE A 277 140.83 35.22 92.53
N ASP A 278 140.34 36.47 92.42
CA ASP A 278 141.12 37.66 92.75
C ASP A 278 141.50 37.71 94.24
N LEU A 279 140.59 37.27 95.13
CA LEU A 279 140.89 37.12 96.57
C LEU A 279 141.97 36.06 96.84
N GLN A 280 141.90 34.90 96.19
CA GLN A 280 142.93 33.86 96.30
C GLN A 280 144.30 34.37 95.82
N LYS A 281 144.34 35.11 94.72
CA LYS A 281 145.56 35.73 94.21
C LYS A 281 146.19 36.69 95.23
N VAL A 282 145.40 37.57 95.84
CA VAL A 282 145.89 38.49 96.88
C VAL A 282 146.47 37.73 98.08
N THR A 283 145.86 36.61 98.48
CA THR A 283 146.42 35.79 99.59
C THR A 283 147.78 35.15 99.26
N ALA A 284 148.03 34.79 98.00
CA ALA A 284 149.34 34.30 97.57
C ALA A 284 150.42 35.40 97.59
N GLU A 285 150.09 36.62 97.14
CA GLU A 285 150.99 37.79 97.17
C GLU A 285 151.35 38.27 98.60
N THR A 286 150.63 37.83 99.64
CA THR A 286 151.06 37.94 101.04
C THR A 286 152.06 36.86 101.44
N GLN A 287 151.83 35.60 101.06
CA GLN A 287 152.70 34.48 101.45
C GLN A 287 154.11 34.60 100.85
N GLU A 288 154.25 35.11 99.62
CA GLU A 288 155.57 35.40 99.02
C GLU A 288 156.39 36.44 99.82
N LYS A 289 155.75 37.32 100.59
CA LYS A 289 156.44 38.33 101.41
C LYS A 289 156.88 37.76 102.76
N GLU A 290 156.25 36.71 103.25
CA GLU A 290 156.66 36.00 104.48
C GLU A 290 157.90 35.12 104.22
N THR A 291 157.98 34.44 103.07
CA THR A 291 159.15 33.62 102.71
C THR A 291 160.44 34.44 102.56
N LEU A 292 160.33 35.68 102.06
CA LEU A 292 161.46 36.61 101.92
C LEU A 292 162.12 36.96 103.26
N ILE A 293 161.37 36.96 104.37
CA ILE A 293 161.86 37.28 105.72
C ILE A 293 162.67 36.11 106.29
N ALA A 294 162.21 34.87 106.10
CA ALA A 294 162.95 33.67 106.51
C ALA A 294 164.32 33.57 105.81
N HIS A 295 164.36 33.90 104.51
CA HIS A 295 165.58 33.78 103.68
C HIS A 295 166.71 34.77 104.06
N LEU A 296 166.44 35.77 104.91
CA LEU A 296 167.47 36.65 105.48
C LEU A 296 168.04 36.14 106.82
N GLN A 297 167.33 35.27 107.53
CA GLN A 297 167.79 34.68 108.81
C GLN A 297 168.66 33.43 108.57
N GLU A 298 168.33 32.63 107.55
CA GLU A 298 169.04 31.41 107.17
C GLU A 298 170.43 31.66 106.54
N LYS A 299 170.72 32.93 106.17
CA LYS A 299 171.92 33.34 105.46
C LYS A 299 173.14 33.63 106.35
N VAL A 300 172.96 33.60 107.67
CA VAL A 300 174.03 33.82 108.67
C VAL A 300 174.62 32.50 109.17
N THR A 301 173.84 31.41 109.17
CA THR A 301 174.22 30.10 109.72
C THR A 301 174.81 29.13 108.69
N SER A 302 174.71 29.44 107.39
CA SER A 302 174.97 28.51 106.28
C SER A 302 176.36 28.64 105.63
N LEU A 303 177.17 29.65 105.97
CA LEU A 303 178.47 29.91 105.33
C LEU A 303 179.67 29.14 105.92
N GLU A 304 179.53 28.49 107.08
CA GLU A 304 180.67 27.86 107.78
C GLU A 304 180.94 26.39 107.41
N LYS A 305 180.13 25.75 106.55
CA LYS A 305 180.27 24.30 106.26
C LYS A 305 180.27 23.88 104.77
N ARG A 306 181.30 24.40 104.09
CA ARG A 306 182.07 23.77 102.99
C ARG A 306 181.83 22.28 102.66
N LEU A 307 181.79 21.99 101.34
CA LEU A 307 182.41 20.82 100.63
C LEU A 307 181.86 19.40 100.96
N GLU A 308 181.91 18.37 100.09
CA GLU A 308 182.56 18.17 98.77
C GLU A 308 181.96 16.97 97.96
N GLN A 309 181.94 17.04 96.61
CA GLN A 309 182.17 15.96 95.58
C GLN A 309 181.47 14.54 95.65
N ASN A 310 181.55 13.66 94.63
CA ASN A 310 181.23 13.72 93.19
C ASN A 310 181.30 12.30 92.52
N LEU A 311 180.75 12.11 91.30
CA LEU A 311 180.99 10.96 90.34
C LEU A 311 180.52 9.54 90.80
N SER A 312 180.37 8.47 89.99
CA SER A 312 180.20 8.16 88.53
C SER A 312 179.72 6.67 88.42
N GLY A 313 179.29 6.05 87.30
CA GLY A 313 179.08 6.47 85.91
C GLY A 313 179.68 5.44 84.90
N GLU A 314 178.86 4.69 84.13
CA GLU A 314 179.30 3.68 83.13
C GLU A 314 178.27 3.49 82.00
N GLU A 315 178.69 3.44 80.72
CA GLU A 315 177.81 3.57 79.55
C GLU A 315 177.78 2.30 78.66
N HIS A 316 176.98 1.28 79.03
CA HIS A 316 176.80 0.05 78.22
C HIS A 316 175.33 -0.37 77.97
N VAL A 317 174.35 0.43 78.41
CA VAL A 317 172.91 0.11 78.28
C VAL A 317 172.23 0.91 77.15
N GLN A 318 172.83 2.01 76.69
CA GLN A 318 172.15 2.97 75.81
C GLN A 318 172.01 2.58 74.33
N GLU A 319 172.76 1.59 73.81
CA GLU A 319 172.66 1.20 72.40
C GLU A 319 171.61 0.10 72.15
N LEU A 320 171.53 -0.90 73.04
CA LEU A 320 170.45 -1.90 73.01
C LEU A 320 169.05 -1.29 73.16
N LEU A 321 168.94 -0.14 73.86
CA LEU A 321 167.69 0.62 73.95
C LEU A 321 167.32 1.33 72.64
N LYS A 322 168.28 1.64 71.75
CA LYS A 322 168.03 2.29 70.45
C LYS A 322 167.51 1.30 69.39
N GLU A 323 168.10 0.12 69.29
CA GLU A 323 167.55 -0.93 68.40
C GLU A 323 166.15 -1.37 68.85
N LYS A 324 165.95 -1.54 70.17
CA LYS A 324 164.63 -1.86 70.74
C LYS A 324 163.57 -0.82 70.34
N THR A 325 163.86 0.46 70.50
CA THR A 325 162.89 1.53 70.21
C THR A 325 162.59 1.68 68.72
N VAL A 326 163.56 1.43 67.82
CA VAL A 326 163.30 1.37 66.37
C VAL A 326 162.43 0.16 66.01
N ALA A 327 162.63 -1.01 66.63
CA ALA A 327 161.77 -2.17 66.42
C ALA A 327 160.34 -1.94 66.95
N GLU A 328 160.21 -1.31 68.13
CA GLU A 328 158.91 -0.94 68.71
C GLU A 328 158.18 0.10 67.86
N GLN A 329 158.88 1.09 67.28
CA GLN A 329 158.28 2.07 66.36
C GLN A 329 157.79 1.41 65.06
N ASN A 330 158.58 0.55 64.41
CA ASN A 330 158.13 -0.15 63.20
C ASN A 330 156.90 -1.06 63.44
N LEU A 331 156.81 -1.66 64.63
CA LEU A 331 155.64 -2.45 65.04
C LEU A 331 154.40 -1.56 65.27
N GLU A 332 154.59 -0.32 65.69
CA GLU A 332 153.51 0.64 65.92
C GLU A 332 153.07 1.33 64.61
N ASP A 333 154.00 1.72 63.74
CA ASP A 333 153.70 2.25 62.41
C ASP A 333 152.89 1.24 61.56
N THR A 334 153.26 -0.04 61.60
CA THR A 334 152.51 -1.10 60.90
C THR A 334 151.13 -1.37 61.53
N ARG A 335 150.95 -1.20 62.85
CA ARG A 335 149.63 -1.21 63.49
C ARG A 335 148.79 -0.01 63.05
N GLN A 336 149.36 1.19 63.00
CA GLN A 336 148.65 2.40 62.61
C GLN A 336 148.25 2.36 61.13
N GLN A 337 149.09 1.82 60.25
CA GLN A 337 148.72 1.51 58.86
C GLN A 337 147.58 0.49 58.76
N LEU A 338 147.62 -0.58 59.57
CA LEU A 338 146.57 -1.62 59.58
C LEU A 338 145.24 -1.10 60.17
N LEU A 339 145.29 -0.23 61.18
CA LEU A 339 144.13 0.49 61.72
C LEU A 339 143.56 1.50 60.72
N ALA A 340 144.42 2.25 60.02
CA ALA A 340 144.00 3.15 58.94
C ALA A 340 143.32 2.36 57.81
N ALA A 341 143.92 1.26 57.35
CA ALA A 341 143.34 0.36 56.36
C ALA A 341 141.98 -0.20 56.82
N ARG A 342 141.88 -0.72 58.06
CA ARG A 342 140.60 -1.15 58.64
C ARG A 342 139.57 -0.03 58.71
N SER A 343 139.96 1.20 59.06
CA SER A 343 139.04 2.35 59.08
C SER A 343 138.55 2.75 57.68
N SER A 344 139.38 2.60 56.65
CA SER A 344 138.97 2.80 55.25
C SER A 344 138.09 1.67 54.73
N GLN A 345 138.35 0.43 55.17
CA GLN A 345 137.52 -0.73 54.83
C GLN A 345 136.15 -0.66 55.51
N ALA A 346 136.08 -0.25 56.78
CA ALA A 346 134.82 0.02 57.47
C ALA A 346 134.01 1.09 56.74
N LYS A 347 134.60 2.25 56.45
CA LYS A 347 133.93 3.31 55.66
C LYS A 347 133.47 2.84 54.27
N ALA A 348 134.23 1.95 53.62
CA ALA A 348 133.84 1.37 52.34
C ALA A 348 132.69 0.36 52.49
N ILE A 349 132.58 -0.34 53.63
CA ILE A 349 131.44 -1.19 53.97
C ILE A 349 130.22 -0.32 54.29
N ASP A 350 130.33 0.70 55.15
CA ASP A 350 129.25 1.64 55.45
C ASP A 350 128.64 2.27 54.17
N ILE A 351 129.50 2.64 53.21
CA ILE A 351 129.11 3.20 51.90
C ILE A 351 128.48 2.14 50.97
N LEU A 352 128.80 0.85 51.14
CA LEU A 352 128.17 -0.24 50.40
C LEU A 352 126.84 -0.66 51.03
N GLU A 353 126.75 -0.71 52.36
CA GLU A 353 125.52 -1.03 53.10
C GLU A 353 124.45 0.05 52.87
N THR A 354 124.78 1.33 53.06
CA THR A 354 123.86 2.44 52.73
C THR A 354 123.43 2.43 51.26
N ARG A 355 124.33 2.06 50.33
CA ARG A 355 123.99 1.94 48.90
C ARG A 355 123.16 0.70 48.57
N VAL A 356 123.23 -0.37 49.37
CA VAL A 356 122.29 -1.50 49.30
C VAL A 356 120.92 -1.06 49.82
N GLU A 357 120.84 -0.37 50.96
CA GLU A 357 119.58 0.19 51.48
C GLU A 357 118.92 1.16 50.49
N GLU A 358 119.68 2.06 49.85
CA GLU A 358 119.19 2.94 48.78
C GLU A 358 118.64 2.14 47.58
N LEU A 359 119.30 1.04 47.20
CA LEU A 359 118.86 0.19 46.08
C LEU A 359 117.64 -0.65 46.44
N GLU A 360 117.53 -1.15 47.67
CA GLU A 360 116.36 -1.90 48.16
C GLU A 360 115.14 -0.99 48.29
N GLN A 361 115.30 0.22 48.84
CA GLN A 361 114.24 1.24 48.88
C GLN A 361 113.81 1.67 47.47
N SER A 362 114.75 1.85 46.54
CA SER A 362 114.47 2.16 45.14
C SER A 362 113.75 1.00 44.42
N LEU A 363 114.14 -0.25 44.70
CA LEU A 363 113.50 -1.45 44.18
C LEU A 363 112.06 -1.55 44.68
N GLN A 364 111.84 -1.50 46.00
CA GLN A 364 110.49 -1.54 46.59
C GLN A 364 109.60 -0.41 46.05
N ALA A 365 110.12 0.82 45.97
CA ALA A 365 109.41 1.95 45.38
C ALA A 365 109.13 1.78 43.87
N SER A 366 109.85 0.90 43.16
CA SER A 366 109.57 0.52 41.78
C SER A 366 108.53 -0.60 41.68
N GLU A 367 108.56 -1.58 42.59
CA GLU A 367 107.57 -2.66 42.67
C GLU A 367 106.19 -2.14 43.10
N GLU A 368 106.12 -1.21 44.04
CA GLU A 368 104.89 -0.53 44.44
C GLU A 368 104.29 0.26 43.27
N LYS A 369 105.12 0.97 42.48
CA LYS A 369 104.67 1.65 41.24
C LYS A 369 104.22 0.67 40.16
N LEU A 370 104.92 -0.46 39.99
CA LEU A 370 104.52 -1.52 39.07
C LEU A 370 103.17 -2.13 39.47
N LYS A 371 102.95 -2.32 40.78
CA LYS A 371 101.69 -2.81 41.34
C LYS A 371 100.56 -1.80 41.12
N GLN A 372 100.75 -0.53 41.49
CA GLN A 372 99.78 0.55 41.23
C GLN A 372 99.44 0.66 39.73
N SER A 373 100.43 0.49 38.85
CA SER A 373 100.24 0.45 37.40
C SER A 373 99.43 -0.76 36.93
N ARG A 374 99.71 -1.97 37.46
CA ARG A 374 98.91 -3.18 37.19
C ARG A 374 97.46 -3.04 37.68
N ASP A 375 97.26 -2.54 38.89
CA ASP A 375 95.93 -2.35 39.48
C ASP A 375 95.13 -1.30 38.68
N ALA A 376 95.79 -0.24 38.19
CA ALA A 376 95.19 0.75 37.29
C ALA A 376 94.85 0.18 35.89
N VAL A 377 95.72 -0.65 35.31
CA VAL A 377 95.44 -1.35 34.03
C VAL A 377 94.28 -2.32 34.18
N ALA A 378 94.23 -3.10 35.26
CA ALA A 378 93.11 -4.01 35.53
C ALA A 378 91.78 -3.26 35.70
N ALA A 379 91.79 -2.09 36.34
CA ALA A 379 90.62 -1.22 36.44
C ALA A 379 90.18 -0.66 35.06
N GLN A 380 91.13 -0.29 34.19
CA GLN A 380 90.84 0.14 32.82
C GLN A 380 90.29 -1.01 31.96
N GLU A 381 90.85 -2.22 32.08
CA GLU A 381 90.34 -3.41 31.36
C GLU A 381 88.92 -3.77 31.80
N ALA A 382 88.61 -3.71 33.10
CA ALA A 382 87.25 -3.90 33.61
C ALA A 382 86.28 -2.84 33.04
N GLN A 383 86.67 -1.56 33.05
CA GLN A 383 85.85 -0.47 32.52
C GLN A 383 85.64 -0.59 30.99
N ILE A 384 86.63 -1.09 30.24
CA ILE A 384 86.49 -1.41 28.81
C ILE A 384 85.51 -2.57 28.60
N GLN A 385 85.51 -3.58 29.46
CA GLN A 385 84.55 -4.69 29.40
C GLN A 385 83.12 -4.24 29.70
N GLU A 386 82.91 -3.38 30.71
CA GLU A 386 81.59 -2.79 31.01
C GLU A 386 81.08 -1.91 29.86
N LEU A 387 81.94 -1.11 29.23
CA LEU A 387 81.57 -0.32 28.04
C LEU A 387 81.26 -1.24 26.83
N ALA A 388 81.94 -2.38 26.70
CA ALA A 388 81.67 -3.35 25.64
C ALA A 388 80.33 -4.08 25.83
N THR A 389 79.97 -4.48 27.06
CA THR A 389 78.67 -5.09 27.35
C THR A 389 77.53 -4.08 27.18
N ALA A 390 77.67 -2.86 27.73
CA ALA A 390 76.68 -1.79 27.58
C ALA A 390 76.46 -1.41 26.10
N ASN A 391 77.51 -1.36 25.28
CA ASN A 391 77.38 -1.15 23.84
C ASN A 391 76.70 -2.34 23.13
N GLN A 392 77.00 -3.57 23.53
CA GLN A 392 76.33 -4.76 22.99
C GLN A 392 74.83 -4.75 23.33
N GLU A 393 74.44 -4.36 24.54
CA GLU A 393 73.06 -4.23 24.98
C GLU A 393 72.34 -3.07 24.26
N SER A 394 72.97 -1.91 24.13
CA SER A 394 72.48 -0.81 23.29
C SER A 394 72.20 -1.28 21.86
N SER A 395 73.10 -2.08 21.27
CA SER A 395 72.88 -2.67 19.93
C SER A 395 71.72 -3.67 19.87
N ARG A 396 71.40 -4.37 20.98
CA ARG A 396 70.22 -5.25 21.07
C ARG A 396 68.94 -4.42 21.17
N ALA A 397 68.93 -3.40 22.02
CA ALA A 397 67.81 -2.47 22.19
C ALA A 397 67.50 -1.73 20.88
N GLN A 398 68.51 -1.21 20.16
CA GLN A 398 68.32 -0.59 18.85
C GLN A 398 67.69 -1.54 17.82
N ARG A 399 68.13 -2.81 17.75
CA ARG A 399 67.49 -3.80 16.86
C ARG A 399 66.03 -4.06 17.24
N GLN A 400 65.73 -4.17 18.54
CA GLN A 400 64.35 -4.34 19.02
C GLN A 400 63.48 -3.12 18.68
N VAL A 401 63.98 -1.89 18.89
CA VAL A 401 63.30 -0.66 18.50
C VAL A 401 63.04 -0.61 17.00
N LEU A 402 64.00 -0.97 16.15
CA LEU A 402 63.82 -1.03 14.70
C LEU A 402 62.78 -2.08 14.28
N THR A 403 62.78 -3.28 14.90
CA THR A 403 61.76 -4.31 14.63
C THR A 403 60.37 -3.85 15.05
N LEU A 404 60.22 -3.25 16.23
CA LEU A 404 58.95 -2.70 16.69
C LEU A 404 58.48 -1.52 15.83
N GLN A 405 59.39 -0.63 15.43
CA GLN A 405 59.09 0.47 14.53
C GLN A 405 58.59 -0.03 13.16
N GLN A 406 59.25 -1.07 12.59
CA GLN A 406 58.80 -1.70 11.35
C GLN A 406 57.39 -2.32 11.51
N GLN A 407 57.15 -3.09 12.58
CA GLN A 407 55.83 -3.68 12.86
C GLN A 407 54.75 -2.60 13.03
N CYS A 408 55.06 -1.48 13.68
CA CYS A 408 54.16 -0.33 13.78
C CYS A 408 53.88 0.30 12.40
N THR A 409 54.88 0.48 11.54
CA THR A 409 54.65 1.02 10.18
C THR A 409 53.85 0.07 9.29
N GLU A 410 54.09 -1.25 9.39
CA GLU A 410 53.32 -2.26 8.67
C GLU A 410 51.85 -2.29 9.14
N HIS A 411 51.62 -2.13 10.45
CA HIS A 411 50.27 -2.03 11.01
C HIS A 411 49.56 -0.72 10.62
N VAL A 412 50.26 0.41 10.61
CA VAL A 412 49.73 1.70 10.13
C VAL A 412 49.33 1.60 8.65
N HIS A 413 50.20 1.09 7.78
CA HIS A 413 49.88 0.92 6.36
C HIS A 413 48.72 -0.06 6.12
N ALA A 414 48.58 -1.10 6.94
CA ALA A 414 47.43 -2.00 6.89
C ALA A 414 46.11 -1.29 7.29
N LEU A 415 46.14 -0.39 8.28
CA LEU A 415 44.99 0.42 8.68
C LEU A 415 44.67 1.51 7.64
N GLU A 416 45.68 2.18 7.09
CA GLU A 416 45.51 3.16 5.99
C GLU A 416 44.85 2.51 4.77
N ALA A 417 45.28 1.31 4.39
CA ALA A 417 44.68 0.56 3.29
C ALA A 417 43.22 0.14 3.58
N GLN A 418 42.89 -0.22 4.83
CA GLN A 418 41.52 -0.51 5.25
C GLN A 418 40.63 0.74 5.24
N LEU A 419 41.15 1.88 5.70
CA LEU A 419 40.44 3.16 5.66
C LEU A 419 40.15 3.58 4.21
N ALA A 420 41.14 3.52 3.31
CA ALA A 420 40.95 3.82 1.90
C ALA A 420 39.94 2.86 1.21
N ALA A 421 39.94 1.58 1.58
CA ALA A 421 38.94 0.62 1.10
C ALA A 421 37.52 0.97 1.60
N LEU A 422 37.37 1.35 2.87
CA LEU A 422 36.08 1.77 3.44
C LEU A 422 35.59 3.10 2.85
N GLU A 423 36.49 4.06 2.58
CA GLU A 423 36.17 5.33 1.92
C GLU A 423 35.70 5.12 0.48
N THR A 424 36.39 4.27 -0.29
CA THR A 424 35.99 3.94 -1.67
C THR A 424 34.67 3.16 -1.72
N ALA A 425 34.43 2.24 -0.79
CA ALA A 425 33.13 1.58 -0.64
C ALA A 425 32.01 2.57 -0.31
N ARG A 426 32.21 3.42 0.70
CA ARG A 426 31.25 4.47 1.10
C ARG A 426 30.95 5.45 -0.04
N ALA A 427 31.95 5.82 -0.83
CA ALA A 427 31.76 6.65 -2.02
C ALA A 427 30.95 5.93 -3.11
N ALA A 428 31.21 4.64 -3.34
CA ALA A 428 30.42 3.83 -4.27
C ALA A 428 28.94 3.76 -3.82
N ASP A 429 28.69 3.43 -2.55
CA ASP A 429 27.35 3.38 -1.95
C ASP A 429 26.63 4.73 -2.02
N GLN A 430 27.33 5.84 -1.74
CA GLN A 430 26.76 7.18 -1.90
C GLN A 430 26.34 7.42 -3.36
N THR A 431 27.19 7.12 -4.34
CA THR A 431 26.79 7.29 -5.75
C THR A 431 25.67 6.33 -6.16
N ALA A 432 25.50 5.18 -5.51
CA ALA A 432 24.39 4.27 -5.76
C ALA A 432 23.08 4.85 -5.22
N ALA A 433 23.08 5.34 -3.97
CA ALA A 433 21.94 6.05 -3.37
C ALA A 433 21.56 7.31 -4.17
N GLU A 434 22.55 8.12 -4.59
CA GLU A 434 22.29 9.31 -5.42
C GLU A 434 21.73 9.00 -6.81
N ARG A 435 21.98 7.79 -7.37
CA ARG A 435 21.32 7.33 -8.60
C ARG A 435 19.87 6.95 -8.28
N GLN A 436 19.64 6.10 -7.28
CA GLN A 436 18.29 5.69 -6.86
C GLN A 436 17.38 6.88 -6.53
N VAL A 437 17.90 7.93 -5.87
CA VAL A 437 17.15 9.16 -5.63
C VAL A 437 16.76 9.85 -6.94
N ARG A 438 17.68 10.00 -7.89
CA ARG A 438 17.40 10.60 -9.21
C ARG A 438 16.40 9.78 -10.03
N ASP A 439 16.52 8.46 -9.99
CA ASP A 439 15.59 7.54 -10.67
C ASP A 439 14.17 7.70 -10.07
N LEU A 440 14.05 7.73 -8.74
CA LEU A 440 12.78 7.97 -8.04
C LEU A 440 12.23 9.39 -8.26
N GLU A 441 13.07 10.41 -8.36
CA GLU A 441 12.65 11.78 -8.73
C GLU A 441 12.06 11.81 -10.15
N GLN A 442 12.68 11.09 -11.10
CA GLN A 442 12.18 10.96 -12.47
C GLN A 442 10.87 10.16 -12.54
N GLU A 443 10.74 9.05 -11.80
CA GLU A 443 9.46 8.33 -11.68
C GLU A 443 8.35 9.19 -11.08
N ASN A 444 8.66 9.96 -10.02
CA ASN A 444 7.70 10.90 -9.41
C ASN A 444 7.29 12.02 -10.39
N ALA A 445 8.20 12.50 -11.24
CA ALA A 445 7.87 13.47 -12.29
C ALA A 445 6.90 12.88 -13.33
N LEU A 446 7.15 11.66 -13.80
CA LEU A 446 6.28 10.96 -14.76
C LEU A 446 4.91 10.61 -14.17
N LEU A 447 4.86 10.14 -12.92
CA LEU A 447 3.60 9.88 -12.20
C LEU A 447 2.79 11.17 -11.98
N LYS A 448 3.47 12.29 -11.71
CA LYS A 448 2.84 13.61 -11.59
C LYS A 448 2.28 14.10 -12.92
N GLU A 449 2.97 13.87 -14.04
CA GLU A 449 2.48 14.22 -15.37
C GLU A 449 1.26 13.37 -15.76
N SER A 450 1.33 12.05 -15.58
CA SER A 450 0.21 11.11 -15.79
C SER A 450 -1.01 11.47 -14.93
N LYS A 451 -0.80 11.83 -13.65
CA LYS A 451 -1.85 12.35 -12.78
C LYS A 451 -2.47 13.63 -13.35
N ASN A 452 -1.66 14.60 -13.77
CA ASN A 452 -2.15 15.85 -14.34
C ASN A 452 -2.97 15.62 -15.63
N GLU A 453 -2.59 14.64 -16.45
CA GLU A 453 -3.33 14.26 -17.66
C GLU A 453 -4.68 13.59 -17.34
N CYS A 454 -4.70 12.72 -16.32
CA CYS A 454 -5.95 12.17 -15.79
C CYS A 454 -6.87 13.28 -15.23
N GLU A 455 -6.33 14.24 -14.49
CA GLU A 455 -7.09 15.39 -13.96
C GLU A 455 -7.65 16.28 -15.08
N ARG A 456 -6.88 16.57 -16.14
CA ARG A 456 -7.36 17.30 -17.34
C ARG A 456 -8.48 16.53 -18.04
N SER A 457 -8.33 15.22 -18.20
CA SER A 457 -9.33 14.36 -18.85
C SER A 457 -10.63 14.29 -18.05
N LEU A 458 -10.52 14.19 -16.71
CA LEU A 458 -11.66 14.26 -15.80
C LEU A 458 -12.37 15.62 -15.87
N GLN A 459 -11.63 16.72 -15.93
CA GLN A 459 -12.20 18.07 -16.12
C GLN A 459 -12.91 18.19 -17.48
N HIS A 460 -12.36 17.60 -18.55
CA HIS A 460 -13.00 17.57 -19.87
C HIS A 460 -14.36 16.84 -19.81
N HIS A 461 -14.39 15.61 -19.30
CA HIS A 461 -15.63 14.84 -19.16
C HIS A 461 -16.64 15.51 -18.21
N GLN A 462 -16.19 16.23 -17.17
CA GLN A 462 -17.10 17.04 -16.34
C GLN A 462 -17.74 18.21 -17.10
N LEU A 463 -17.04 18.81 -18.07
CA LEU A 463 -17.59 19.85 -18.94
C LEU A 463 -18.54 19.26 -19.99
N GLU A 464 -18.22 18.10 -20.57
CA GLU A 464 -19.13 17.36 -21.47
C GLU A 464 -20.41 16.95 -20.76
N LEU A 465 -20.33 16.42 -19.53
CA LEU A 465 -21.50 16.05 -18.72
C LEU A 465 -22.36 17.25 -18.32
N LYS A 466 -21.81 18.47 -18.25
CA LYS A 466 -22.60 19.70 -18.08
C LYS A 466 -23.34 20.06 -19.36
N LYS A 467 -22.64 20.11 -20.50
CA LYS A 467 -23.25 20.37 -21.82
C LYS A 467 -24.37 19.38 -22.14
N LEU A 468 -24.16 18.08 -21.91
CA LEU A 468 -25.18 17.05 -22.17
C LEU A 468 -26.41 17.18 -21.25
N LYS A 469 -26.25 17.68 -20.02
CA LYS A 469 -27.38 18.01 -19.12
C LYS A 469 -28.13 19.26 -19.58
N GLU A 470 -27.41 20.28 -20.04
CA GLU A 470 -27.98 21.50 -20.60
C GLU A 470 -28.76 21.19 -21.90
N GLU A 471 -28.18 20.40 -22.81
CA GLU A 471 -28.87 19.87 -24.00
C GLU A 471 -30.10 19.03 -23.65
N TRP A 472 -30.00 18.16 -22.63
CA TRP A 472 -31.12 17.32 -22.21
C TRP A 472 -32.26 18.17 -21.64
N SER A 473 -31.95 19.17 -20.80
CA SER A 473 -32.95 20.10 -20.28
C SER A 473 -33.58 20.96 -21.38
N GLN A 474 -32.81 21.39 -22.38
CA GLN A 474 -33.35 22.07 -23.57
C GLN A 474 -34.30 21.15 -24.37
N ARG A 475 -33.96 19.88 -24.55
CA ARG A 475 -34.84 18.88 -25.20
C ARG A 475 -36.09 18.59 -24.37
N GLU A 476 -35.99 18.58 -23.04
CA GLU A 476 -37.12 18.44 -22.12
C GLU A 476 -38.09 19.63 -22.27
N ILE A 477 -37.58 20.87 -22.26
CA ILE A 477 -38.38 22.09 -22.47
C ILE A 477 -39.11 22.05 -23.83
N VAL A 478 -38.41 21.67 -24.91
CA VAL A 478 -39.01 21.54 -26.25
C VAL A 478 -40.05 20.43 -26.31
N SER A 479 -39.81 19.29 -25.63
CA SER A 479 -40.76 18.18 -25.54
C SER A 479 -42.04 18.57 -24.79
N VAL A 480 -41.91 19.31 -23.67
CA VAL A 480 -43.05 19.84 -22.91
C VAL A 480 -43.85 20.85 -23.74
N ALA A 481 -43.19 21.78 -24.43
CA ALA A 481 -43.86 22.74 -25.32
C ALA A 481 -44.59 22.04 -26.49
N MET A 482 -43.98 21.00 -27.08
CA MET A 482 -44.61 20.18 -28.12
C MET A 482 -45.82 19.39 -27.59
N ALA A 483 -45.75 18.86 -26.36
CA ALA A 483 -46.87 18.19 -25.71
C ALA A 483 -48.03 19.17 -25.42
N GLN A 484 -47.72 20.41 -25.00
CA GLN A 484 -48.71 21.47 -24.81
C GLN A 484 -49.40 21.86 -26.12
N ALA A 485 -48.64 22.07 -27.20
CA ALA A 485 -49.20 22.39 -28.51
C ALA A 485 -50.09 21.25 -29.06
N LEU A 486 -49.71 19.98 -28.85
CA LEU A 486 -50.56 18.83 -29.20
C LEU A 486 -51.87 18.80 -28.38
N GLU A 487 -51.84 19.22 -27.12
CA GLU A 487 -53.02 19.29 -26.26
C GLU A 487 -53.96 20.45 -26.64
N GLU A 488 -53.42 21.59 -27.08
CA GLU A 488 -54.21 22.68 -27.67
C GLU A 488 -54.89 22.23 -28.97
N VAL A 489 -54.18 21.49 -29.83
CA VAL A 489 -54.76 20.90 -31.06
C VAL A 489 -55.82 19.84 -30.74
N ARG A 490 -55.68 19.06 -29.66
CA ARG A 490 -56.76 18.15 -29.18
C ARG A 490 -58.01 18.93 -28.78
N LYS A 491 -57.88 19.99 -27.98
CA LYS A 491 -59.01 20.82 -27.56
C LYS A 491 -59.72 21.47 -28.75
N GLN A 492 -58.98 22.03 -29.70
CA GLN A 492 -59.56 22.55 -30.95
C GLN A 492 -60.30 21.46 -31.73
N ARG A 493 -59.73 20.24 -31.83
CA ARG A 493 -60.40 19.09 -32.46
C ARG A 493 -61.69 18.70 -31.72
N GLU A 494 -61.69 18.72 -30.39
CA GLU A 494 -62.87 18.41 -29.56
C GLU A 494 -63.95 19.50 -29.69
N GLU A 495 -63.57 20.78 -29.71
CA GLU A 495 -64.47 21.91 -29.99
C GLU A 495 -65.10 21.80 -31.39
N PHE A 496 -64.33 21.50 -32.43
CA PHE A 496 -64.86 21.27 -33.77
C PHE A 496 -65.72 20.00 -33.85
N GLN A 497 -65.37 18.92 -33.15
CA GLN A 497 -66.18 17.70 -33.08
C GLN A 497 -67.53 17.97 -32.38
N GLN A 498 -67.56 18.81 -31.34
CA GLN A 498 -68.81 19.24 -30.69
C GLN A 498 -69.63 20.19 -31.58
N GLN A 499 -69.00 21.09 -32.33
CA GLN A 499 -69.68 21.93 -33.33
C GLN A 499 -70.31 21.09 -34.44
N ALA A 500 -69.59 20.09 -34.95
CA ALA A 500 -70.11 19.12 -35.91
C ALA A 500 -71.31 18.34 -35.35
N ALA A 501 -71.21 17.83 -34.12
CA ALA A 501 -72.32 17.14 -33.45
C ALA A 501 -73.58 18.02 -33.32
N ASN A 502 -73.42 19.28 -32.94
CA ASN A 502 -74.51 20.24 -32.86
C ASN A 502 -75.14 20.50 -34.24
N LEU A 503 -74.33 20.60 -35.30
CA LEU A 503 -74.81 20.78 -36.67
C LEU A 503 -75.53 19.54 -37.20
N THR A 504 -75.03 18.33 -36.96
CA THR A 504 -75.71 17.08 -37.32
C THR A 504 -77.07 16.98 -36.64
N SER A 505 -77.17 17.26 -35.33
CA SER A 505 -78.46 17.30 -34.64
C SER A 505 -79.46 18.29 -35.26
N ILE A 506 -78.98 19.46 -35.72
CA ILE A 506 -79.82 20.45 -36.41
C ILE A 506 -80.26 19.92 -37.78
N VAL A 507 -79.40 19.21 -38.52
CA VAL A 507 -79.75 18.56 -39.80
C VAL A 507 -80.79 17.47 -39.57
N ASP A 508 -80.60 16.59 -38.58
CA ASP A 508 -81.55 15.53 -38.23
C ASP A 508 -82.95 16.09 -37.88
N GLU A 509 -83.02 17.18 -37.12
CA GLU A 509 -84.27 17.90 -36.87
C GLU A 509 -84.93 18.43 -38.16
N LYS A 510 -84.15 18.92 -39.12
CA LYS A 510 -84.69 19.43 -40.40
C LYS A 510 -85.09 18.28 -41.32
N GLU A 511 -84.37 17.17 -41.34
CA GLU A 511 -84.79 15.96 -42.07
C GLU A 511 -86.08 15.39 -41.49
N GLN A 512 -86.21 15.29 -40.16
CA GLN A 512 -87.47 14.87 -39.51
C GLN A 512 -88.62 15.80 -39.89
N SER A 513 -88.45 17.13 -39.78
CA SER A 513 -89.51 18.07 -40.19
C SER A 513 -89.80 18.05 -41.70
N LEU A 514 -88.82 17.71 -42.55
CA LEU A 514 -89.04 17.50 -43.99
C LEU A 514 -89.77 16.18 -44.27
N GLN A 515 -89.51 15.11 -43.52
CA GLN A 515 -90.23 13.85 -43.61
C GLN A 515 -91.70 14.02 -43.18
N GLU A 516 -91.96 14.73 -42.08
CA GLU A 516 -93.32 15.12 -41.64
C GLU A 516 -94.06 15.93 -42.73
N ARG A 517 -93.39 16.93 -43.32
CA ARG A 517 -93.95 17.72 -44.43
C ARG A 517 -94.22 16.88 -45.66
N THR A 518 -93.32 15.96 -46.01
CA THR A 518 -93.50 15.05 -47.14
C THR A 518 -94.66 14.09 -46.91
N ALA A 519 -94.82 13.55 -45.69
CA ALA A 519 -95.95 12.71 -45.31
C ALA A 519 -97.29 13.48 -45.39
N THR A 520 -97.35 14.72 -44.90
CA THR A 520 -98.56 15.55 -45.01
C THR A 520 -98.85 15.99 -46.45
N VAL A 521 -97.85 16.22 -47.29
CA VAL A 521 -98.03 16.43 -48.73
C VAL A 521 -98.57 15.17 -49.42
N LEU A 522 -98.01 13.99 -49.16
CA LEU A 522 -98.50 12.72 -49.69
C LEU A 522 -99.94 12.42 -49.25
N GLN A 523 -100.31 12.78 -48.02
CA GLN A 523 -101.70 12.72 -47.55
C GLN A 523 -102.60 13.66 -48.35
N LYS A 524 -102.17 14.91 -48.60
CA LYS A 524 -102.94 15.87 -49.41
C LYS A 524 -103.06 15.44 -50.88
N GLU A 525 -102.03 14.84 -51.47
CA GLU A 525 -102.12 14.22 -52.80
C GLU A 525 -103.17 13.10 -52.83
N GLN A 526 -103.24 12.26 -51.79
CA GLN A 526 -104.26 11.21 -51.67
C GLN A 526 -105.68 11.77 -51.49
N GLU A 527 -105.86 12.84 -50.70
CA GLU A 527 -107.15 13.55 -50.59
C GLU A 527 -107.59 14.09 -51.96
N ILE A 528 -106.70 14.77 -52.68
CA ILE A 528 -106.99 15.34 -53.99
C ILE A 528 -107.32 14.24 -55.03
N LEU A 529 -106.70 13.05 -54.95
CA LEU A 529 -107.08 11.90 -55.77
C LEU A 529 -108.47 11.36 -55.50
N GLN A 530 -108.92 11.37 -54.24
CA GLN A 530 -110.27 10.94 -53.89
C GLN A 530 -111.30 11.94 -54.42
N LEU A 531 -111.02 13.24 -54.30
CA LEU A 531 -111.85 14.30 -54.89
C LEU A 531 -111.99 14.12 -56.40
N LYS A 532 -110.88 13.87 -57.12
CA LYS A 532 -110.87 13.66 -58.58
C LYS A 532 -111.64 12.42 -59.04
N LYS A 533 -111.50 11.30 -58.34
CA LYS A 533 -112.33 10.12 -58.59
C LYS A 533 -113.83 10.41 -58.37
N GLY A 534 -114.16 11.29 -57.43
CA GLY A 534 -115.52 11.81 -57.23
C GLY A 534 -115.99 12.70 -58.40
N HIS A 535 -115.13 13.60 -58.88
CA HIS A 535 -115.41 14.46 -60.03
C HIS A 535 -115.55 13.66 -61.34
N ASP A 536 -114.64 12.73 -61.63
CA ASP A 536 -114.72 11.82 -62.79
C ASP A 536 -116.03 11.01 -62.78
N ALA A 537 -116.45 10.51 -61.61
CA ALA A 537 -117.73 9.83 -61.45
C ALA A 537 -118.92 10.79 -61.70
N ALA A 538 -118.87 12.02 -61.20
CA ALA A 538 -119.88 13.05 -61.46
C ALA A 538 -119.90 13.51 -62.93
N LEU A 539 -118.74 13.54 -63.61
CA LEU A 539 -118.59 13.77 -65.04
C LEU A 539 -119.26 12.65 -65.84
N LEU A 540 -118.95 11.39 -65.51
CA LEU A 540 -119.58 10.22 -66.14
C LEU A 540 -121.11 10.22 -65.94
N GLN A 541 -121.60 10.52 -64.73
CA GLN A 541 -123.02 10.66 -64.45
C GLN A 541 -123.64 11.81 -65.25
N THR A 542 -122.95 12.95 -65.38
CA THR A 542 -123.38 14.09 -66.20
C THR A 542 -123.41 13.72 -67.68
N HIS A 543 -122.45 12.94 -68.18
CA HIS A 543 -122.43 12.43 -69.55
C HIS A 543 -123.55 11.41 -69.81
N GLN A 544 -123.87 10.53 -68.85
CA GLN A 544 -125.02 9.62 -68.92
C GLN A 544 -126.34 10.41 -69.05
N LEU A 545 -126.61 11.33 -68.12
CA LEU A 545 -127.79 12.21 -68.17
C LEU A 545 -127.86 13.03 -69.47
N ARG A 546 -126.70 13.49 -69.99
CA ARG A 546 -126.61 14.21 -71.27
C ARG A 546 -126.92 13.31 -72.47
N SER A 547 -126.60 12.03 -72.41
CA SER A 547 -126.97 11.03 -73.43
C SER A 547 -128.45 10.65 -73.38
N GLU A 548 -129.03 10.53 -72.18
CA GLU A 548 -130.48 10.32 -71.99
C GLU A 548 -131.29 11.52 -72.52
N LEU A 549 -130.86 12.75 -72.22
CA LEU A 549 -131.42 13.97 -72.80
C LEU A 549 -131.28 14.05 -74.33
N GLN A 550 -130.30 13.36 -74.92
CA GLN A 550 -130.13 13.28 -76.37
C GLN A 550 -131.05 12.21 -76.99
N ALA A 551 -131.23 11.06 -76.34
CA ALA A 551 -132.20 10.03 -76.75
C ALA A 551 -133.65 10.55 -76.68
N LEU A 552 -134.00 11.32 -75.64
CA LEU A 552 -135.30 11.99 -75.53
C LEU A 552 -135.51 13.11 -76.57
N ARG A 553 -134.43 13.60 -77.20
CA ARG A 553 -134.50 14.55 -78.33
C ARG A 553 -134.66 13.83 -79.67
N SER A 554 -134.08 12.64 -79.86
CA SER A 554 -134.28 11.87 -81.10
C SER A 554 -135.70 11.31 -81.21
N LEU A 555 -136.30 10.77 -80.14
CA LEU A 555 -137.71 10.37 -80.17
C LEU A 555 -138.65 11.53 -80.53
N ARG A 556 -138.35 12.75 -80.05
CA ARG A 556 -139.14 13.95 -80.40
C ARG A 556 -138.92 14.42 -81.85
N ALA A 557 -137.82 14.03 -82.49
CA ALA A 557 -137.58 14.34 -83.89
C ALA A 557 -138.42 13.44 -84.82
N GLU A 558 -138.53 12.14 -84.51
CA GLU A 558 -139.31 11.18 -85.30
C GLU A 558 -140.82 11.50 -85.31
N GLU A 559 -141.37 12.06 -84.23
CA GLU A 559 -142.75 12.57 -84.18
C GLU A 559 -142.97 13.86 -85.02
N SER A 560 -141.90 14.52 -85.50
CA SER A 560 -141.99 15.84 -86.13
C SER A 560 -141.92 15.85 -87.67
N GLU A 561 -141.42 14.78 -88.31
CA GLU A 561 -141.28 14.73 -89.79
C GLU A 561 -142.62 14.56 -90.55
N ALA A 562 -143.73 14.36 -89.85
CA ALA A 562 -145.06 14.20 -90.44
C ALA A 562 -145.79 15.52 -90.78
N ALA A 563 -145.25 16.69 -90.38
CA ALA A 563 -145.94 17.98 -90.51
C ALA A 563 -145.03 19.10 -91.08
N ALA A 564 -145.42 19.66 -92.24
CA ALA A 564 -144.73 20.76 -92.98
C ALA A 564 -143.26 20.45 -93.35
N ARG A 565 -142.86 20.14 -94.59
CA ARG A 565 -143.13 20.79 -95.89
C ARG A 565 -142.94 22.32 -95.91
N ARG A 566 -141.85 22.72 -96.58
CA ARG A 566 -141.51 24.00 -97.25
C ARG A 566 -140.58 24.98 -96.52
N GLU A 567 -139.76 25.60 -97.37
CA GLU A 567 -138.91 26.79 -97.20
C GLU A 567 -137.82 26.67 -96.12
N ASP A 568 -136.55 26.43 -96.45
CA ASP A 568 -135.61 27.26 -97.25
C ASP A 568 -135.43 28.69 -96.73
N LEU A 569 -134.27 28.97 -96.13
CA LEU A 569 -133.51 30.19 -96.42
C LEU A 569 -132.01 30.02 -96.10
N LEU A 570 -131.19 30.79 -96.82
CA LEU A 570 -129.76 30.59 -97.00
C LEU A 570 -128.88 31.55 -96.16
N ARG A 571 -127.69 31.07 -95.80
CA ARG A 571 -126.41 31.84 -95.64
C ARG A 571 -126.30 32.93 -94.55
N LEU A 572 -125.29 32.77 -93.68
CA LEU A 572 -124.07 33.60 -93.46
C LEU A 572 -124.16 35.16 -93.44
N PRO A 573 -123.27 35.90 -92.73
CA PRO A 573 -122.25 35.52 -91.71
C PRO A 573 -122.23 36.46 -90.46
N GLY A 574 -121.18 36.37 -89.62
CA GLY A 574 -120.90 37.27 -88.47
C GLY A 574 -121.25 36.63 -87.12
N GLN A 575 -120.35 36.35 -86.16
CA GLN A 575 -119.33 37.16 -85.47
C GLN A 575 -119.92 38.08 -84.38
N GLU A 576 -119.92 37.63 -83.10
CA GLU A 576 -119.18 38.25 -81.96
C GLU A 576 -119.59 37.74 -80.55
N GLN A 577 -118.65 37.88 -79.61
CA GLN A 577 -118.79 37.94 -78.13
C GLN A 577 -119.26 36.70 -77.32
N GLY A 578 -118.82 36.66 -76.04
CA GLY A 578 -119.04 35.58 -75.05
C GLY A 578 -117.89 34.56 -75.01
N LEU A 579 -117.07 34.37 -73.96
CA LEU A 579 -117.27 34.22 -72.49
C LEU A 579 -117.77 32.82 -72.05
N ALA A 580 -117.44 32.44 -70.80
CA ALA A 580 -117.40 31.09 -70.21
C ALA A 580 -116.17 30.26 -70.68
N LEU A 581 -115.17 30.01 -69.82
CA LEU A 581 -115.12 29.06 -68.68
C LEU A 581 -115.03 27.59 -69.18
N SER A 582 -113.97 26.79 -68.96
CA SER A 582 -113.14 26.46 -67.77
C SER A 582 -113.51 25.07 -67.21
N VAL A 583 -112.64 24.52 -66.33
CA VAL A 583 -112.74 23.19 -65.68
C VAL A 583 -112.45 22.05 -66.67
N SER A 584 -111.26 21.46 -66.77
CA SER A 584 -110.26 20.99 -65.77
C SER A 584 -110.72 19.82 -64.92
N GLU A 585 -110.10 18.65 -65.09
CA GLU A 585 -109.33 17.83 -64.10
C GLU A 585 -108.34 16.94 -64.93
N LEU A 586 -107.13 16.48 -64.57
CA LEU A 586 -106.41 16.13 -63.31
C LEU A 586 -106.81 14.75 -62.75
N GLN A 587 -105.94 13.80 -62.33
CA GLN A 587 -104.48 13.65 -62.15
C GLN A 587 -103.96 12.47 -63.06
N VAL A 588 -102.74 11.92 -63.09
CA VAL A 588 -101.49 11.90 -62.29
C VAL A 588 -101.52 11.13 -60.94
N THR A 589 -101.52 9.80 -61.01
CA THR A 589 -100.85 8.83 -60.07
C THR A 589 -100.87 7.40 -60.65
N SER A 590 -100.17 6.38 -60.13
CA SER A 590 -98.84 6.24 -59.49
C SER A 590 -98.66 4.76 -59.09
N ARG A 591 -97.73 4.03 -59.72
CA ARG A 591 -97.08 2.76 -59.28
C ARG A 591 -96.29 2.15 -60.46
N ALA A 592 -95.17 1.45 -60.28
CA ALA A 592 -94.24 1.38 -59.14
C ALA A 592 -92.92 0.68 -59.52
N VAL A 593 -91.84 1.07 -58.82
CA VAL A 593 -90.71 0.19 -58.37
C VAL A 593 -89.92 -0.59 -59.44
N ARG A 594 -88.72 -0.10 -59.76
CA ARG A 594 -87.46 -0.64 -59.18
C ARG A 594 -86.24 0.30 -59.34
N ASP A 595 -85.29 0.12 -58.43
CA ASP A 595 -84.02 0.85 -58.18
C ASP A 595 -82.97 0.83 -59.33
N PRO A 596 -81.88 1.64 -59.28
CA PRO A 596 -81.29 2.35 -58.12
C PRO A 596 -81.02 3.87 -58.26
N ALA A 597 -80.47 4.47 -57.19
CA ALA A 597 -80.56 5.89 -56.86
C ALA A 597 -79.25 6.72 -56.87
N TYR A 598 -79.44 8.05 -56.89
CA TYR A 598 -78.53 9.17 -56.59
C TYR A 598 -79.43 10.42 -56.35
N PRO A 599 -79.01 11.53 -55.68
CA PRO A 599 -77.71 11.83 -55.05
C PRO A 599 -77.76 12.52 -53.64
N LEU A 600 -76.56 12.69 -53.03
CA LEU A 600 -76.18 13.73 -52.05
C LEU A 600 -76.71 13.62 -50.59
N PRO A 601 -75.99 14.17 -49.57
CA PRO A 601 -75.45 13.27 -48.54
C PRO A 601 -75.74 13.65 -47.07
N PRO A 602 -76.10 12.68 -46.21
CA PRO A 602 -76.16 12.86 -44.76
C PRO A 602 -74.82 12.53 -44.07
N ALA A 603 -74.63 13.18 -42.92
CA ALA A 603 -73.67 12.96 -41.84
C ALA A 603 -72.50 11.97 -42.05
N GLU A 604 -71.27 12.50 -41.96
CA GLU A 604 -70.17 11.75 -41.36
C GLU A 604 -70.61 11.28 -39.97
N GLY A 605 -70.77 9.96 -39.80
CA GLY A 605 -71.07 9.36 -38.50
C GLY A 605 -69.96 9.67 -37.52
N ILE A 606 -70.24 10.50 -36.51
CA ILE A 606 -69.33 10.78 -35.40
C ILE A 606 -68.91 9.43 -34.82
N PRO A 607 -67.60 9.14 -34.68
CA PRO A 607 -67.12 7.79 -34.42
C PRO A 607 -67.38 7.34 -32.97
N ASN A 608 -68.63 6.98 -32.68
CA ASN A 608 -68.97 6.03 -31.63
C ASN A 608 -68.30 4.71 -32.02
N GLY A 609 -67.41 4.22 -31.16
CA GLY A 609 -66.46 3.16 -31.49
C GLY A 609 -67.11 1.79 -31.74
N GLU A 610 -67.60 1.57 -32.96
CA GLU A 610 -67.69 0.24 -33.54
C GLU A 610 -66.26 -0.26 -33.77
N VAL A 611 -65.66 -0.83 -32.71
CA VAL A 611 -64.33 -1.47 -32.75
C VAL A 611 -64.38 -2.51 -33.86
N GLY A 612 -63.68 -2.24 -34.96
CA GLY A 612 -63.82 -3.03 -36.19
C GLY A 612 -63.45 -4.49 -35.93
N ALA A 613 -63.96 -5.42 -36.73
CA ALA A 613 -63.60 -6.83 -36.57
C ALA A 613 -62.07 -7.04 -36.56
N MET A 614 -61.32 -6.24 -37.32
CA MET A 614 -59.85 -6.20 -37.30
C MET A 614 -59.28 -5.57 -36.02
N ASP A 615 -59.85 -4.49 -35.48
CA ASP A 615 -59.39 -3.90 -34.22
C ASP A 615 -59.69 -4.83 -33.04
N LEU A 616 -60.80 -5.57 -33.09
CA LEU A 616 -61.21 -6.52 -32.07
C LEU A 616 -60.36 -7.79 -32.14
N GLU A 617 -60.10 -8.32 -33.35
CA GLU A 617 -59.09 -9.37 -33.56
C GLU A 617 -57.69 -8.90 -33.14
N GLN A 618 -57.29 -7.65 -33.43
CA GLN A 618 -55.99 -7.13 -33.05
C GLN A 618 -55.87 -6.93 -31.53
N LEU A 619 -56.88 -6.38 -30.86
CA LEU A 619 -56.90 -6.25 -29.40
C LEU A 619 -56.99 -7.63 -28.71
N GLN A 620 -57.67 -8.60 -29.33
CA GLN A 620 -57.72 -9.99 -28.87
C GLN A 620 -56.40 -10.73 -29.09
N LYS A 621 -55.65 -10.38 -30.14
CA LYS A 621 -54.29 -10.86 -30.41
C LYS A 621 -53.26 -10.20 -29.48
N GLU A 622 -53.32 -8.89 -29.29
CA GLU A 622 -52.51 -8.16 -28.30
C GLU A 622 -52.78 -8.69 -26.88
N LYS A 623 -54.03 -9.02 -26.56
CA LYS A 623 -54.37 -9.75 -25.33
C LYS A 623 -53.70 -11.14 -25.27
N GLN A 624 -53.73 -11.93 -26.34
CA GLN A 624 -53.04 -13.24 -26.38
C GLN A 624 -51.52 -13.09 -26.24
N ASP A 625 -50.91 -12.10 -26.90
CA ASP A 625 -49.48 -11.79 -26.82
C ASP A 625 -49.10 -11.29 -25.41
N LEU A 626 -49.98 -10.54 -24.74
CA LEU A 626 -49.81 -10.12 -23.33
C LEU A 626 -50.02 -11.28 -22.35
N GLU A 627 -51.01 -12.16 -22.57
CA GLU A 627 -51.20 -13.39 -21.79
C GLU A 627 -50.00 -14.34 -21.96
N GLN A 628 -49.46 -14.47 -23.17
CA GLN A 628 -48.26 -15.25 -23.44
C GLN A 628 -47.00 -14.59 -22.83
N GLN A 629 -46.83 -13.27 -22.94
CA GLN A 629 -45.76 -12.56 -22.22
C GLN A 629 -45.91 -12.74 -20.70
N LEU A 630 -47.11 -12.75 -20.13
CA LEU A 630 -47.32 -13.03 -18.71
C LEU A 630 -46.97 -14.48 -18.36
N LEU A 631 -47.28 -15.45 -19.21
CA LEU A 631 -46.85 -16.85 -19.03
C LEU A 631 -45.32 -16.99 -19.11
N GLU A 632 -44.67 -16.30 -20.04
CA GLU A 632 -43.21 -16.28 -20.21
C GLU A 632 -42.51 -15.55 -19.05
N ARG A 633 -43.03 -14.42 -18.58
CA ARG A 633 -42.57 -13.71 -17.38
C ARG A 633 -42.73 -14.59 -16.14
N ASN A 634 -43.86 -15.30 -15.98
CA ASN A 634 -44.06 -16.25 -14.89
C ASN A 634 -43.11 -17.46 -14.98
N LYS A 635 -42.79 -17.94 -16.18
CA LYS A 635 -41.79 -18.99 -16.43
C LYS A 635 -40.38 -18.51 -16.08
N ALA A 636 -40.03 -17.27 -16.44
CA ALA A 636 -38.77 -16.63 -16.07
C ALA A 636 -38.66 -16.39 -14.55
N ILE A 637 -39.73 -15.96 -13.88
CA ILE A 637 -39.80 -15.84 -12.42
C ILE A 637 -39.58 -17.20 -11.76
N LYS A 638 -40.24 -18.26 -12.23
CA LYS A 638 -40.01 -19.63 -11.72
C LYS A 638 -38.58 -20.11 -11.95
N GLN A 639 -37.97 -19.80 -13.11
CA GLN A 639 -36.55 -20.09 -13.37
C GLN A 639 -35.61 -19.27 -12.48
N MET A 640 -35.94 -18.00 -12.17
CA MET A 640 -35.16 -17.16 -11.27
C MET A 640 -35.29 -17.60 -9.81
N GLN A 641 -36.48 -18.04 -9.38
CA GLN A 641 -36.71 -18.67 -8.08
C GLN A 641 -35.98 -20.02 -7.97
N GLN A 642 -35.96 -20.82 -9.03
CA GLN A 642 -35.17 -22.06 -9.11
C GLN A 642 -33.66 -21.76 -8.98
N ARG A 643 -33.15 -20.78 -9.75
CA ARG A 643 -31.76 -20.31 -9.65
C ARG A 643 -31.42 -19.75 -8.26
N MET A 644 -32.33 -19.01 -7.62
CA MET A 644 -32.18 -18.53 -6.24
C MET A 644 -32.15 -19.69 -5.23
N LEU A 645 -32.98 -20.72 -5.41
CA LEU A 645 -32.98 -21.92 -4.57
C LEU A 645 -31.69 -22.72 -4.74
N GLU A 646 -31.15 -22.78 -5.96
CA GLU A 646 -29.89 -23.43 -6.28
C GLU A 646 -28.70 -22.63 -5.76
N LEU A 647 -28.65 -21.31 -5.96
CA LEU A 647 -27.68 -20.40 -5.33
C LEU A 647 -27.71 -20.50 -3.81
N LYS A 648 -28.89 -20.54 -3.18
CA LYS A 648 -29.01 -20.74 -1.73
C LYS A 648 -28.44 -22.10 -1.30
N LYS A 649 -28.67 -23.17 -2.07
CA LYS A 649 -28.08 -24.50 -1.81
C LYS A 649 -26.57 -24.54 -2.04
N THR A 650 -26.03 -23.76 -2.98
CA THR A 650 -24.59 -23.65 -3.22
C THR A 650 -23.91 -22.83 -2.13
N LEU A 651 -24.43 -21.64 -1.81
CA LEU A 651 -23.99 -20.83 -0.66
C LEU A 651 -24.04 -21.63 0.65
N GLN A 652 -25.12 -22.36 0.93
CA GLN A 652 -25.25 -23.20 2.13
C GLN A 652 -24.25 -24.39 2.15
N LYS A 653 -23.71 -24.81 1.00
CA LYS A 653 -22.63 -25.81 0.92
C LYS A 653 -21.24 -25.19 1.03
N GLU A 654 -21.02 -24.03 0.42
CA GLU A 654 -19.72 -23.35 0.38
C GLU A 654 -19.40 -22.65 1.71
N LEU A 655 -20.39 -22.01 2.36
CA LEU A 655 -20.23 -21.34 3.66
C LEU A 655 -19.90 -22.33 4.79
N LYS A 656 -20.18 -23.63 4.63
CA LYS A 656 -19.83 -24.70 5.58
C LYS A 656 -20.29 -24.50 7.03
N ILE A 657 -21.22 -23.57 7.28
CA ILE A 657 -21.84 -23.35 8.58
C ILE A 657 -22.64 -24.61 8.94
N ARG A 658 -22.03 -25.44 9.80
CA ARG A 658 -22.80 -26.31 10.68
C ARG A 658 -23.72 -25.41 11.51
N PRO A 659 -25.03 -25.69 11.64
CA PRO A 659 -25.67 -25.37 12.90
C PRO A 659 -24.97 -26.24 13.97
N ASP A 660 -24.24 -25.59 14.86
CA ASP A 660 -24.11 -25.90 16.28
C ASP A 660 -23.02 -25.00 16.87
N ASN A 661 -23.38 -24.27 17.92
CA ASN A 661 -22.44 -23.51 18.72
C ASN A 661 -22.08 -24.37 19.93
N GLU A 662 -20.78 -24.59 20.15
CA GLU A 662 -20.21 -25.23 21.36
C GLU A 662 -20.61 -26.72 21.58
N LEU A 663 -19.85 -27.55 22.31
CA LEU A 663 -18.47 -27.46 22.78
C LEU A 663 -17.87 -28.88 22.83
N PHE A 664 -16.55 -29.00 22.89
CA PHE A 664 -15.91 -30.24 23.30
C PHE A 664 -15.64 -30.16 24.82
N GLU A 665 -16.44 -30.83 25.65
CA GLU A 665 -15.90 -31.76 26.67
C GLU A 665 -16.98 -32.53 27.49
N VAL A 666 -16.62 -33.78 27.83
CA VAL A 666 -17.03 -34.57 29.02
C VAL A 666 -18.54 -34.82 29.29
N ARG A 667 -19.01 -35.92 28.68
CA ARG A 667 -19.68 -37.10 29.32
C ARG A 667 -21.21 -37.11 29.60
N GLU A 668 -21.75 -38.31 29.36
CA GLU A 668 -23.06 -38.90 29.77
C GLU A 668 -24.28 -38.73 28.84
N LYS A 669 -25.34 -39.50 29.13
CA LYS A 669 -26.45 -39.92 28.23
C LYS A 669 -27.81 -39.79 28.98
N PRO A 670 -28.97 -40.15 28.38
CA PRO A 670 -29.61 -39.56 27.21
C PRO A 670 -31.13 -39.25 27.46
N GLY A 671 -31.76 -38.29 26.77
CA GLY A 671 -33.22 -38.12 26.95
C GLY A 671 -33.97 -37.07 26.14
N HIS A 672 -34.75 -37.56 25.17
CA HIS A 672 -36.08 -37.09 24.71
C HIS A 672 -36.36 -35.65 24.20
N GLU A 673 -37.01 -35.67 23.03
CA GLU A 673 -38.13 -34.83 22.56
C GLU A 673 -37.94 -33.37 22.12
N MET A 674 -38.43 -33.13 20.89
CA MET A 674 -38.80 -31.82 20.34
C MET A 674 -40.20 -31.45 20.86
N PRO A 675 -40.54 -30.15 20.95
CA PRO A 675 -41.35 -29.63 19.85
C PRO A 675 -40.94 -28.25 19.34
N ASN A 676 -41.28 -28.01 18.07
CA ASN A 676 -41.06 -26.78 17.32
C ASN A 676 -42.19 -25.77 17.56
N MET A 677 -41.87 -24.51 17.92
CA MET A 677 -42.79 -23.39 17.70
C MET A 677 -42.10 -22.01 17.65
N ALA A 678 -42.52 -21.20 16.67
CA ALA A 678 -42.44 -19.73 16.65
C ALA A 678 -43.83 -19.19 17.13
N PRO A 679 -44.04 -17.90 17.53
CA PRO A 679 -43.42 -16.72 16.92
C PRO A 679 -43.24 -15.47 17.84
N SER A 680 -43.06 -14.30 17.19
CA SER A 680 -43.47 -12.93 17.58
C SER A 680 -42.75 -12.14 18.70
N VAL A 681 -42.00 -11.12 18.24
CA VAL A 681 -41.91 -9.69 18.65
C VAL A 681 -42.13 -9.24 20.11
N THR A 682 -41.32 -8.23 20.51
CA THR A 682 -41.42 -7.32 21.69
C THR A 682 -41.15 -7.88 23.09
N SER A 683 -39.95 -7.60 23.63
CA SER A 683 -39.77 -7.08 25.00
C SER A 683 -38.36 -6.47 25.16
N ASN A 684 -38.13 -5.68 26.22
CA ASN A 684 -36.91 -4.90 26.45
C ASN A 684 -35.79 -5.73 27.15
N ALA A 685 -35.38 -6.86 26.57
CA ALA A 685 -34.39 -7.77 27.19
C ALA A 685 -32.93 -7.41 26.88
N ASP A 686 -32.64 -6.96 25.66
CA ASP A 686 -31.28 -6.79 25.10
C ASP A 686 -30.34 -5.90 25.93
N LEU A 687 -30.89 -4.96 26.73
CA LEU A 687 -30.11 -4.08 27.62
C LEU A 687 -29.53 -4.77 28.86
N THR A 688 -29.92 -6.01 29.14
CA THR A 688 -29.33 -6.87 30.18
C THR A 688 -28.22 -7.73 29.58
N ASP A 689 -28.53 -8.39 28.47
CA ASP A 689 -27.60 -9.25 27.70
C ASP A 689 -26.34 -8.45 27.27
N ALA A 690 -26.54 -7.24 26.74
CA ALA A 690 -25.44 -6.32 26.41
C ALA A 690 -24.61 -5.83 27.62
N ARG A 691 -25.06 -6.02 28.86
CA ARG A 691 -24.24 -5.78 30.07
C ARG A 691 -23.48 -7.03 30.48
N GLU A 692 -24.09 -8.20 30.32
CA GLU A 692 -23.50 -9.49 30.68
C GLU A 692 -22.33 -9.85 29.73
N VAL A 693 -22.53 -9.70 28.42
CA VAL A 693 -21.46 -9.74 27.40
C VAL A 693 -20.33 -8.73 27.70
N ASN A 694 -20.69 -7.54 28.19
CA ASN A 694 -19.70 -6.55 28.60
C ASN A 694 -18.87 -7.00 29.81
N PHE A 695 -19.39 -7.77 30.76
CA PHE A 695 -18.60 -8.21 31.93
C PHE A 695 -17.53 -9.27 31.58
N GLU A 696 -17.84 -10.21 30.69
CA GLU A 696 -16.82 -11.19 30.24
C GLU A 696 -15.74 -10.52 29.39
N TYR A 697 -16.14 -9.64 28.47
CA TYR A 697 -15.18 -8.88 27.65
C TYR A 697 -14.37 -7.89 28.49
N LEU A 698 -14.99 -7.21 29.46
CA LEU A 698 -14.31 -6.34 30.44
C LEU A 698 -13.28 -7.13 31.26
N LYS A 699 -13.60 -8.34 31.73
CA LYS A 699 -12.63 -9.19 32.43
C LYS A 699 -11.41 -9.48 31.55
N HIS A 700 -11.60 -9.79 30.27
CA HIS A 700 -10.50 -9.98 29.33
C HIS A 700 -9.71 -8.67 29.08
N VAL A 701 -10.39 -7.55 28.83
CA VAL A 701 -9.76 -6.25 28.52
C VAL A 701 -9.00 -5.70 29.72
N VAL A 702 -9.53 -5.80 30.95
CA VAL A 702 -8.83 -5.39 32.18
C VAL A 702 -7.64 -6.30 32.47
N LEU A 703 -7.79 -7.63 32.34
CA LEU A 703 -6.67 -8.56 32.50
C LEU A 703 -5.56 -8.24 31.48
N LYS A 704 -5.94 -7.99 30.22
CA LYS A 704 -5.00 -7.64 29.15
C LYS A 704 -4.32 -6.29 29.41
N PHE A 705 -5.08 -5.25 29.76
CA PHE A 705 -4.57 -3.92 30.13
C PHE A 705 -3.53 -3.99 31.26
N MET A 706 -3.78 -4.83 32.28
CA MET A 706 -2.86 -5.04 33.40
C MET A 706 -1.66 -5.94 33.09
N SER A 707 -1.63 -6.63 31.94
CA SER A 707 -0.61 -7.65 31.59
C SER A 707 0.15 -7.36 30.28
N CYS A 708 -0.24 -6.34 29.53
CA CYS A 708 0.38 -5.94 28.26
C CYS A 708 1.51 -4.91 28.45
N ARG A 709 2.30 -4.63 27.40
CA ARG A 709 3.33 -3.58 27.44
C ARG A 709 2.67 -2.21 27.61
N GLU A 710 3.35 -1.25 28.24
CA GLU A 710 2.79 0.08 28.53
C GLU A 710 2.30 0.81 27.26
N SER A 711 2.96 0.60 26.11
CA SER A 711 2.54 1.15 24.82
C SER A 711 1.25 0.51 24.26
N GLU A 712 0.97 -0.74 24.59
CA GLU A 712 -0.28 -1.43 24.26
C GLU A 712 -1.40 -1.01 25.23
N ALA A 713 -1.06 -0.85 26.52
CA ALA A 713 -1.98 -0.36 27.54
C ALA A 713 -2.56 1.01 27.16
N PHE A 714 -1.75 1.92 26.61
CA PHE A 714 -2.19 3.25 26.18
C PHE A 714 -3.30 3.20 25.10
N HIS A 715 -3.23 2.22 24.20
CA HIS A 715 -4.29 1.98 23.21
C HIS A 715 -5.55 1.35 23.85
N LEU A 716 -5.35 0.45 24.82
CA LEU A 716 -6.43 -0.19 25.57
C LEU A 716 -7.16 0.76 26.53
N ILE A 717 -6.59 1.91 26.94
CA ILE A 717 -7.27 2.92 27.76
C ILE A 717 -8.67 3.22 27.21
N LYS A 718 -8.80 3.50 25.90
CA LYS A 718 -10.10 3.82 25.27
C LYS A 718 -11.11 2.67 25.37
N ALA A 719 -10.66 1.43 25.27
CA ALA A 719 -11.53 0.26 25.43
C ALA A 719 -11.99 0.12 26.89
N VAL A 720 -11.09 0.32 27.85
CA VAL A 720 -11.43 0.32 29.28
C VAL A 720 -12.41 1.45 29.61
N SER A 721 -12.19 2.68 29.10
CA SER A 721 -13.09 3.83 29.28
C SER A 721 -14.51 3.55 28.81
N VAL A 722 -14.67 2.97 27.61
CA VAL A 722 -15.98 2.66 27.04
C VAL A 722 -16.69 1.53 27.79
N LEU A 723 -15.96 0.50 28.23
CA LEU A 723 -16.55 -0.63 28.96
C LEU A 723 -16.92 -0.30 30.41
N LEU A 724 -16.15 0.58 31.08
CA LEU A 724 -16.40 1.02 32.46
C LEU A 724 -17.21 2.33 32.55
N ASN A 725 -17.46 3.01 31.43
CA ASN A 725 -18.11 4.33 31.36
C ASN A 725 -17.34 5.40 32.16
N PHE A 726 -16.02 5.45 32.00
CA PHE A 726 -15.17 6.47 32.63
C PHE A 726 -15.48 7.88 32.14
N SER A 727 -15.34 8.85 33.05
CA SER A 727 -15.33 10.27 32.69
C SER A 727 -14.07 10.65 31.91
N GLN A 728 -14.07 11.83 31.26
CA GLN A 728 -12.89 12.29 30.53
C GLN A 728 -11.71 12.57 31.48
N GLU A 729 -11.99 12.97 32.73
CA GLU A 729 -11.02 13.14 33.80
C GLU A 729 -10.42 11.80 34.26
N GLU A 730 -11.24 10.76 34.41
CA GLU A 730 -10.80 9.40 34.77
C GLU A 730 -9.94 8.76 33.67
N GLU A 731 -10.35 8.91 32.39
CA GLU A 731 -9.54 8.49 31.25
C GLU A 731 -8.18 9.22 31.22
N ASN A 732 -8.18 10.53 31.46
CA ASN A 732 -6.95 11.32 31.43
C ASN A 732 -6.05 11.02 32.64
N MET A 733 -6.59 10.70 33.81
CA MET A 733 -5.82 10.25 34.97
C MET A 733 -5.03 8.96 34.67
N LEU A 734 -5.63 8.03 33.90
CA LEU A 734 -4.95 6.81 33.46
C LEU A 734 -3.84 7.10 32.43
N LYS A 735 -4.04 8.04 31.51
CA LYS A 735 -2.97 8.50 30.59
C LYS A 735 -1.82 9.16 31.35
N GLU A 736 -2.10 10.15 32.20
CA GLU A 736 -1.11 10.85 33.04
C GLU A 736 -0.29 9.83 33.89
N THR A 737 -0.96 8.79 34.42
CA THR A 737 -0.30 7.73 35.22
C THR A 737 0.57 6.79 34.39
N LEU A 738 0.19 6.51 33.14
CA LEU A 738 0.92 5.63 32.23
C LEU A 738 2.09 6.34 31.55
N GLU A 739 1.90 7.60 31.15
CA GLU A 739 2.97 8.50 30.68
C GLU A 739 4.02 8.74 31.76
N TYR A 740 3.60 8.90 33.03
CA TYR A 740 4.53 8.92 34.17
C TYR A 740 5.36 7.64 34.28
N LYS A 741 4.77 6.45 34.07
CA LYS A 741 5.52 5.17 34.08
C LYS A 741 6.52 5.06 32.93
N MET A 742 6.23 5.64 31.76
CA MET A 742 7.14 5.68 30.62
C MET A 742 8.27 6.72 30.78
N SER A 743 8.08 7.74 31.61
CA SER A 743 8.97 8.90 31.70
C SER A 743 9.98 8.81 32.84
N TRP A 744 11.27 8.80 32.49
CA TRP A 744 12.39 8.83 33.45
C TRP A 744 12.43 10.10 34.33
N PHE A 745 11.76 11.18 33.90
CA PHE A 745 11.78 12.50 34.56
C PHE A 745 10.39 13.00 34.96
N GLY A 746 9.36 12.16 34.89
CA GLY A 746 8.00 12.54 35.26
C GLY A 746 7.84 12.77 36.77
N SER A 747 7.02 13.75 37.15
CA SER A 747 6.48 13.84 38.51
C SER A 747 5.22 12.97 38.61
N LYS A 748 5.07 12.20 39.71
CA LYS A 748 3.89 11.35 39.90
C LYS A 748 2.61 12.20 39.91
N PRO A 749 1.60 11.91 39.08
CA PRO A 749 0.39 12.73 39.00
C PRO A 749 -0.35 12.74 40.34
N ALA A 750 -0.82 13.92 40.73
CA ALA A 750 -1.54 14.14 41.98
C ALA A 750 -3.01 13.70 41.84
N PRO A 751 -3.58 12.91 42.78
CA PRO A 751 -4.96 12.47 42.71
C PRO A 751 -5.93 13.66 42.89
N LYS A 752 -6.52 14.11 41.78
CA LYS A 752 -7.48 15.23 41.72
C LYS A 752 -8.85 14.79 42.28
N GLY A 753 -8.96 14.72 43.61
CA GLY A 753 -10.21 14.49 44.33
C GLY A 753 -10.48 13.04 44.72
N SER A 754 -11.48 12.86 45.59
CA SER A 754 -11.90 11.55 46.07
C SER A 754 -12.83 10.88 45.06
N ILE A 755 -12.46 9.67 44.61
CA ILE A 755 -13.35 8.81 43.81
C ILE A 755 -14.50 8.37 44.71
N ARG A 756 -15.61 9.11 44.66
CA ARG A 756 -16.85 8.77 45.36
C ARG A 756 -17.49 7.58 44.64
N PRO A 757 -17.67 6.40 45.27
CA PRO A 757 -18.23 5.24 44.59
C PRO A 757 -19.59 5.55 43.97
N SER A 758 -19.78 5.18 42.70
CA SER A 758 -20.96 5.53 41.89
C SER A 758 -22.29 4.88 42.37
N ILE A 759 -22.23 4.11 43.45
CA ILE A 759 -23.38 3.55 44.18
C ILE A 759 -23.88 4.53 45.25
N SER A 760 -24.60 5.58 44.84
CA SER A 760 -25.48 6.34 45.73
C SER A 760 -26.89 6.48 45.15
N ASN A 761 -27.66 5.40 45.24
CA ASN A 761 -29.09 5.37 44.92
C ASN A 761 -29.86 6.33 45.85
N PRO A 762 -30.73 7.23 45.36
CA PRO A 762 -31.54 8.09 46.23
C PRO A 762 -32.53 7.25 47.06
N ARG A 763 -32.84 7.73 48.28
CA ARG A 763 -33.63 6.99 49.27
C ARG A 763 -35.05 6.71 48.78
N ILE A 764 -35.47 5.45 48.86
CA ILE A 764 -36.89 5.09 48.97
C ILE A 764 -37.27 5.27 50.45
N PRO A 765 -38.29 6.07 50.79
CA PRO A 765 -38.82 6.16 52.15
C PRO A 765 -39.59 4.88 52.52
N TRP A 766 -39.52 4.47 53.78
CA TRP A 766 -40.20 3.25 54.25
C TRP A 766 -41.71 3.45 54.41
N SER A 767 -42.48 2.43 54.02
CA SER A 767 -43.84 2.10 54.48
C SER A 767 -44.06 0.61 54.27
#